data_AF-A0A2T4I891-F1
#
_entry.id   AF-A0A2T4I891-F1
#
_cell.length_a   1.000
_cell.length_b   1.000
_cell.length_c   1.000
_cell.angle_alpha   90.00
_cell.angle_beta   90.00
_cell.angle_gamma   90.00
#
_symmetry.space_group_name_H-M   'P 1'
#
loop_
_entity.id
_entity.type
_entity.pdbx_description
1 polymer ?
#
loop_
_entity_poly.entity_id
_entity_poly.type
_entity_poly.pdbx_seq_one_letter_code
_entity_poly.pdbx_strand_id
1 'polypeptide(L)'
;MPSISRAARRRLFLGSAIAALSVSIATPALAVGPYAPEIDATGDQVIANNQIVTDAPVDAAASDPIIKTIVLPTESSASLSGNEVRASATANRQSNALEPDALDLMPATDSTHLAATGNDVTAYAPTVIAARQVTEYAPVTADTAFSSVSMLARDVVASQLEITSNRQEALATGNDGANALNLSGGDGSGGAGIAVAQSTGYGSDVSAEMSGIAHILTREVVGSDVRSEGNLQRAVSTGNHAANALSADVLGIESFGSNGPPSMVQPYGEAEVNAAYSVLSAQQTSSDVVADTQGGFQTTTLGSVVEAALRVEANTLAAAAYGNDADNKARLTADSIDVGYNGGAIANVTNSQSAEGATLADADGGTSMLILGDAIGAKIAAEDNSVQAVAIGNRADGNQLAVQATAIRAPEGSNGEEGEGPRIVGTAQYDEFGTLSVSAPFSVQNGQRFEMPVNASAAGSVTQIKTTGGLVDASITAQNNSATAAATGNRAANGLALDGNIVATAADLNSAQVGYGDVQASAGDDYDRAGARIMAHGDVIDSSLQVAGNDVRASAIANDVSNTLAVSGNEISNASGHYDAVAGQEYAGFLAAADYALANFQGLGFAGGNGEEGSETSGYRPLISSDIVGSFEARGGSIIDSSVAIEGNAQVATALANLASNSLSIEATALDDWGGYAPGSALSSAQIAGADLEATSDMRIAATGEVIDGSVAIRDNSNVALAHMNDAVNQAKIEAVQIGELSGADAELFTDPGWPGLAVGDHVLANNQMADGSVTVTAATHGLNGGFDAALTGSRYAIAGNDTGAEAVANQAINELTMLAASAGYASAGMANTQENHAGVLANAITRVGYGASGTSDAQMVVERNTTTALARGNSVLNDLEASGLPVSDFTPASAELTGWGEVSAMAGLASSQLNTGEVVARSQYAVHGVVLNGFGAEGSALALNGNAVSASAIGNNATNIVTLSALGQLPTAAAGTVQVNNGPISAEVSGATFAAVPGHLTASRLGITGNSVTASAVGNSAVTSIASLR
;
A
#
# COMPACT_ATOMS: atom_id res chain seq x y z
N MET A 1 -21.13 -4.14 23.77
CA MET A 1 -21.32 -5.55 24.21
C MET A 1 -22.46 -6.11 23.36
N PRO A 2 -22.25 -7.15 22.55
CA PRO A 2 -21.74 -8.48 22.94
C PRO A 2 -20.42 -8.90 22.25
N SER A 3 -19.91 -10.03 22.72
CA SER A 3 -18.63 -10.69 22.44
C SER A 3 -18.67 -11.59 21.20
N ILE A 4 -17.64 -11.51 20.35
CA ILE A 4 -17.26 -12.56 19.38
C ILE A 4 -15.75 -12.75 19.46
N SER A 5 -15.35 -14.02 19.62
CA SER A 5 -13.98 -14.50 19.73
C SER A 5 -13.21 -14.35 18.41
N ARG A 6 -12.15 -13.55 18.40
CA ARG A 6 -11.13 -13.56 17.34
C ARG A 6 -10.13 -14.68 17.62
N ALA A 7 -10.16 -15.73 16.82
CA ALA A 7 -9.05 -16.66 16.71
C ALA A 7 -7.95 -15.98 15.88
N ALA A 8 -6.77 -15.82 16.48
CA ALA A 8 -5.60 -15.23 15.86
C ALA A 8 -5.10 -16.11 14.70
N ARG A 9 -5.20 -15.62 13.46
CA ARG A 9 -4.43 -16.13 12.32
C ARG A 9 -3.00 -15.59 12.46
N ARG A 10 -2.07 -16.44 12.89
CA ARG A 10 -0.63 -16.16 12.86
C ARG A 10 -0.16 -16.15 11.41
N ARG A 11 0.49 -15.05 10.99
CA ARG A 11 1.34 -14.99 9.79
C ARG A 11 2.53 -15.94 10.02
N LEU A 12 2.64 -16.98 9.21
CA LEU A 12 3.77 -17.90 9.21
C LEU A 12 4.71 -17.48 8.07
N PHE A 13 5.72 -16.67 8.40
CA PHE A 13 6.90 -16.49 7.55
C PHE A 13 7.73 -17.77 7.64
N LEU A 14 7.81 -18.56 6.56
CA LEU A 14 8.79 -19.65 6.46
C LEU A 14 10.14 -19.07 6.06
N GLY A 15 11.05 -18.97 7.02
CA GLY A 15 12.48 -18.96 6.76
C GLY A 15 12.91 -20.35 6.28
N SER A 16 13.45 -20.45 5.07
CA SER A 16 13.99 -21.71 4.54
C SER A 16 15.49 -21.79 4.82
N ALA A 17 15.87 -22.54 5.85
CA ALA A 17 17.22 -23.03 6.03
C ALA A 17 17.48 -24.20 5.06
N ILE A 18 18.30 -23.99 4.04
CA ILE A 18 18.89 -25.08 3.24
C ILE A 18 20.41 -24.90 3.29
N ALA A 19 21.05 -25.65 4.17
CA ALA A 19 22.49 -25.86 4.15
C ALA A 19 22.80 -27.01 3.18
N ALA A 20 23.29 -26.70 1.98
CA ALA A 20 23.88 -27.68 1.07
C ALA A 20 25.38 -27.39 0.94
N LEU A 21 26.18 -28.23 1.59
CA LEU A 21 27.64 -28.20 1.55
C LEU A 21 28.12 -28.83 0.23
N SER A 22 28.48 -28.03 -0.78
CA SER A 22 29.17 -28.51 -1.99
C SER A 22 30.57 -27.90 -2.09
N VAL A 23 31.55 -28.65 -1.60
CA VAL A 23 32.97 -28.40 -1.91
C VAL A 23 33.20 -28.78 -3.36
N SER A 24 33.47 -27.80 -4.24
CA SER A 24 34.09 -28.05 -5.54
C SER A 24 35.40 -27.28 -5.62
N ILE A 25 36.45 -28.01 -5.99
CA ILE A 25 37.85 -27.63 -5.90
C ILE A 25 38.20 -26.80 -7.14
N ALA A 26 38.79 -25.62 -6.91
CA ALA A 26 39.23 -24.68 -7.92
C ALA A 26 40.26 -25.25 -8.91
N THR A 27 40.23 -24.72 -10.13
CA THR A 27 41.41 -24.59 -11.01
C THR A 27 41.54 -23.14 -11.49
N PRO A 28 42.76 -22.61 -11.65
CA PRO A 28 43.03 -21.18 -11.60
C PRO A 28 42.75 -20.43 -12.91
N ALA A 29 42.51 -19.13 -12.71
CA ALA A 29 42.19 -18.07 -13.65
C ALA A 29 43.06 -18.01 -14.91
N LEU A 30 42.41 -17.73 -16.04
CA LEU A 30 42.99 -17.06 -17.20
C LEU A 30 42.74 -15.55 -17.05
N ALA A 31 43.81 -14.79 -17.27
CA ALA A 31 44.02 -13.38 -16.95
C ALA A 31 42.90 -12.42 -17.40
N VAL A 32 42.37 -11.66 -16.43
CA VAL A 32 41.61 -10.42 -16.66
C VAL A 32 42.59 -9.25 -16.65
N GLY A 33 42.39 -8.30 -17.58
CA GLY A 33 43.22 -7.11 -17.78
C GLY A 33 43.12 -6.07 -16.64
N PRO A 34 43.84 -4.95 -16.75
CA PRO A 34 43.97 -3.98 -15.67
C PRO A 34 42.75 -3.04 -15.62
N TYR A 35 41.74 -3.40 -14.85
CA TYR A 35 40.87 -2.43 -14.17
C TYR A 35 40.94 -2.71 -12.66
N ALA A 36 40.99 -1.63 -11.90
CA ALA A 36 41.23 -1.53 -10.46
C ALA A 36 40.12 -2.22 -9.63
N PRO A 37 40.30 -2.48 -8.31
CA PRO A 37 39.31 -3.21 -7.51
C PRO A 37 37.93 -2.52 -7.48
N GLU A 38 36.87 -3.28 -7.73
CA GLU A 38 35.44 -2.87 -7.78
C GLU A 38 34.75 -2.87 -6.39
N ILE A 39 35.50 -3.27 -5.35
CA ILE A 39 35.21 -3.02 -3.93
C ILE A 39 36.51 -2.50 -3.31
N ASP A 40 36.46 -1.32 -2.70
CA ASP A 40 37.53 -0.82 -1.82
C ASP A 40 37.04 -0.87 -0.38
N ALA A 41 37.56 -1.82 0.41
CA ALA A 41 37.17 -2.00 1.80
C ALA A 41 38.38 -2.06 2.72
N THR A 42 38.42 -1.20 3.74
CA THR A 42 39.52 -1.13 4.71
C THR A 42 39.00 -1.07 6.13
N GLY A 43 39.61 -1.87 7.01
CA GLY A 43 39.24 -2.02 8.43
C GLY A 43 40.15 -3.01 9.14
N ASP A 44 40.01 -3.15 10.44
CA ASP A 44 40.67 -4.19 11.23
C ASP A 44 40.04 -5.56 10.98
N GLN A 45 38.72 -5.58 10.81
CA GLN A 45 37.95 -6.75 10.41
C GLN A 45 37.07 -6.42 9.21
N VAL A 46 37.33 -7.09 8.09
CA VAL A 46 36.67 -6.80 6.82
C VAL A 46 36.11 -8.09 6.23
N ILE A 47 34.84 -8.07 5.84
CA ILE A 47 34.30 -9.01 4.85
C ILE A 47 34.06 -8.21 3.58
N ALA A 48 34.82 -8.52 2.52
CA ALA A 48 34.57 -8.01 1.19
C ALA A 48 34.09 -9.16 0.30
N ASN A 49 32.89 -9.04 -0.27
CA ASN A 49 32.29 -10.07 -1.10
C ASN A 49 31.82 -9.46 -2.44
N ASN A 50 32.48 -9.85 -3.53
CA ASN A 50 32.17 -9.39 -4.88
C ASN A 50 31.72 -10.60 -5.72
N GLN A 51 30.45 -10.62 -6.12
CA GLN A 51 29.89 -11.64 -7.00
C GLN A 51 29.43 -11.00 -8.31
N ILE A 52 29.83 -11.58 -9.44
CA ILE A 52 29.52 -11.07 -10.77
C ILE A 52 29.15 -12.26 -11.65
N VAL A 53 28.00 -12.15 -12.31
CA VAL A 53 27.59 -13.04 -13.40
C VAL A 53 27.43 -12.20 -14.65
N THR A 54 28.26 -12.47 -15.66
CA THR A 54 28.25 -11.76 -16.94
C THR A 54 28.18 -12.73 -18.11
N ASP A 55 27.34 -12.46 -19.12
CA ASP A 55 27.21 -13.26 -20.35
C ASP A 55 26.88 -14.75 -20.13
N ALA A 56 26.37 -15.11 -18.95
CA ALA A 56 26.13 -16.49 -18.53
C ALA A 56 24.70 -16.63 -17.96
N PRO A 57 23.75 -17.18 -18.73
CA PRO A 57 22.38 -17.36 -18.26
C PRO A 57 22.31 -18.36 -17.11
N VAL A 58 21.37 -18.15 -16.19
CA VAL A 58 21.10 -19.04 -15.05
C VAL A 58 19.68 -19.58 -15.17
N ASP A 59 19.58 -20.81 -15.68
CA ASP A 59 18.30 -21.45 -15.99
C ASP A 59 18.02 -22.63 -15.05
N ALA A 60 16.79 -22.71 -14.54
CA ALA A 60 16.25 -23.89 -13.87
C ALA A 60 14.89 -24.25 -14.49
N ALA A 61 14.71 -25.50 -14.90
CA ALA A 61 13.47 -25.95 -15.54
C ALA A 61 12.95 -27.26 -14.97
N ALA A 62 11.63 -27.35 -14.79
CA ALA A 62 10.87 -28.54 -14.45
C ALA A 62 9.72 -28.73 -15.45
N SER A 63 10.02 -29.31 -16.62
CA SER A 63 9.07 -29.44 -17.73
C SER A 63 8.34 -30.80 -17.75
N ASP A 64 7.04 -30.76 -18.02
CA ASP A 64 6.13 -31.92 -18.09
C ASP A 64 6.11 -32.87 -16.85
N PRO A 65 6.25 -32.38 -15.59
CA PRO A 65 6.17 -33.25 -14.43
C PRO A 65 4.72 -33.69 -14.18
N ILE A 66 4.48 -35.00 -14.20
CA ILE A 66 3.15 -35.60 -13.99
C ILE A 66 3.13 -36.40 -12.68
N ILE A 67 2.35 -35.92 -11.72
CA ILE A 67 2.02 -36.64 -10.49
C ILE A 67 0.57 -37.09 -10.60
N LYS A 68 0.37 -38.38 -10.83
CA LYS A 68 -0.95 -38.89 -11.21
C LYS A 68 -1.28 -40.20 -10.51
N THR A 69 -2.52 -40.31 -10.04
CA THR A 69 -3.10 -41.61 -9.68
C THR A 69 -4.33 -41.93 -10.51
N ILE A 70 -4.55 -43.22 -10.72
CA ILE A 70 -5.75 -43.76 -11.36
C ILE A 70 -6.33 -44.80 -10.42
N VAL A 71 -7.56 -44.57 -9.96
CA VAL A 71 -8.21 -45.38 -8.92
C VAL A 71 -9.61 -45.84 -9.36
N LEU A 72 -10.06 -46.95 -8.79
CA LEU A 72 -11.42 -47.46 -8.91
C LEU A 72 -11.98 -47.66 -7.49
N PRO A 73 -12.28 -46.56 -6.78
CA PRO A 73 -12.54 -46.61 -5.35
C PRO A 73 -13.98 -47.09 -5.06
N THR A 74 -14.10 -48.06 -4.16
CA THR A 74 -15.37 -48.48 -3.57
C THR A 74 -15.09 -48.75 -2.10
N GLU A 75 -15.79 -48.07 -1.19
CA GLU A 75 -15.52 -48.14 0.26
C GLU A 75 -14.03 -47.91 0.59
N SER A 76 -13.40 -46.94 -0.10
CA SER A 76 -11.94 -46.75 -0.10
C SER A 76 -11.54 -45.27 0.01
N SER A 77 -10.29 -45.01 0.41
CA SER A 77 -9.71 -43.67 0.43
C SER A 77 -8.47 -43.58 -0.47
N ALA A 78 -8.32 -42.49 -1.22
CA ALA A 78 -7.10 -42.18 -1.97
C ALA A 78 -6.75 -40.69 -1.85
N SER A 79 -5.48 -40.39 -1.60
CA SER A 79 -4.99 -39.03 -1.40
C SER A 79 -3.71 -38.78 -2.21
N LEU A 80 -3.65 -37.66 -2.94
CA LEU A 80 -2.43 -37.04 -3.43
C LEU A 80 -2.14 -35.83 -2.57
N SER A 81 -1.17 -35.95 -1.66
CA SER A 81 -0.88 -34.86 -0.73
C SER A 81 0.60 -34.58 -0.57
N GLY A 82 0.92 -33.31 -0.32
CA GLY A 82 2.28 -32.87 0.01
C GLY A 82 3.31 -33.05 -1.12
N ASN A 83 2.86 -33.11 -2.37
CA ASN A 83 3.77 -33.20 -3.51
C ASN A 83 4.27 -31.80 -3.92
N GLU A 84 5.51 -31.72 -4.39
CA GLU A 84 6.13 -30.47 -4.85
C GLU A 84 6.76 -30.66 -6.23
N VAL A 85 6.45 -29.73 -7.13
CA VAL A 85 7.15 -29.50 -8.39
C VAL A 85 7.71 -28.09 -8.33
N ARG A 86 9.03 -27.94 -8.50
CA ARG A 86 9.68 -26.64 -8.35
C ARG A 86 10.86 -26.44 -9.29
N ALA A 87 10.91 -25.26 -9.91
CA ALA A 87 12.11 -24.69 -10.52
C ALA A 87 12.60 -23.50 -9.69
N SER A 88 13.92 -23.38 -9.48
CA SER A 88 14.50 -22.29 -8.71
C SER A 88 15.84 -21.87 -9.30
N ALA A 89 15.94 -20.62 -9.75
CA ALA A 89 17.14 -20.02 -10.31
C ALA A 89 17.59 -18.84 -9.44
N THR A 90 18.90 -18.74 -9.17
CA THR A 90 19.48 -17.57 -8.50
C THR A 90 20.85 -17.29 -9.10
N ALA A 91 21.08 -16.07 -9.61
CA ALA A 91 22.39 -15.73 -10.16
C ALA A 91 23.44 -15.52 -9.05
N ASN A 92 23.20 -14.57 -8.16
CA ASN A 92 24.11 -14.27 -7.05
C ASN A 92 23.40 -14.50 -5.71
N ARG A 93 24.07 -15.20 -4.79
CA ARG A 93 23.61 -15.39 -3.41
C ARG A 93 24.77 -15.25 -2.43
N GLN A 94 24.57 -14.43 -1.41
CA GLN A 94 25.52 -14.30 -0.30
C GLN A 94 24.82 -14.21 1.06
N SER A 95 25.53 -14.67 2.08
CA SER A 95 25.15 -14.50 3.47
C SER A 95 26.43 -14.24 4.27
N ASN A 96 26.63 -13.00 4.69
CA ASN A 96 27.80 -12.55 5.43
C ASN A 96 27.40 -12.31 6.89
N ALA A 97 28.20 -12.79 7.82
CA ALA A 97 28.03 -12.56 9.25
C ALA A 97 29.38 -12.20 9.87
N LEU A 98 29.42 -11.10 10.61
CA LEU A 98 30.60 -10.63 11.33
C LEU A 98 30.23 -10.32 12.77
N GLU A 99 30.92 -10.93 13.72
CA GLU A 99 30.65 -10.79 15.16
C GLU A 99 31.94 -10.41 15.93
N PRO A 100 32.46 -9.17 15.77
CA PRO A 100 33.66 -8.74 16.44
C PRO A 100 33.43 -8.49 17.94
N ASP A 101 34.48 -8.66 18.74
CA ASP A 101 34.59 -8.01 20.04
C ASP A 101 35.17 -6.60 19.85
N ALA A 102 34.53 -5.58 20.43
CA ALA A 102 34.99 -4.19 20.34
C ALA A 102 36.41 -3.99 20.90
N LEU A 103 36.86 -4.85 21.83
CA LEU A 103 38.22 -4.83 22.37
C LEU A 103 39.30 -5.25 21.35
N ASP A 104 38.90 -5.98 20.31
CA ASP A 104 39.80 -6.44 19.25
C ASP A 104 39.97 -5.41 18.13
N LEU A 105 39.24 -4.30 18.18
CA LEU A 105 39.29 -3.22 17.19
C LEU A 105 40.21 -2.10 17.67
N MET A 106 41.02 -1.56 16.77
CA MET A 106 41.71 -0.31 17.01
C MET A 106 40.68 0.83 17.13
N PRO A 107 40.92 1.82 18.00
CA PRO A 107 40.11 3.04 18.00
C PRO A 107 40.16 3.66 16.59
N ALA A 108 39.00 4.02 16.05
CA ALA A 108 38.92 4.65 14.73
C ALA A 108 39.77 5.94 14.71
N THR A 109 40.79 6.02 13.86
CA THR A 109 41.55 7.26 13.65
C THR A 109 40.91 8.19 12.61
N ASP A 110 40.07 7.63 11.74
CA ASP A 110 39.28 8.29 10.69
C ASP A 110 37.83 7.77 10.74
N SER A 111 36.85 8.55 10.27
CA SER A 111 35.43 8.16 10.30
C SER A 111 35.12 6.99 9.38
N THR A 112 34.10 6.21 9.77
CA THR A 112 33.44 5.28 8.86
C THR A 112 32.92 6.05 7.64
N HIS A 113 33.25 5.58 6.44
CA HIS A 113 32.82 6.15 5.16
C HIS A 113 32.36 5.03 4.25
N LEU A 114 31.09 5.06 3.86
CA LEU A 114 30.49 4.11 2.93
C LEU A 114 30.02 4.88 1.70
N ALA A 115 30.34 4.38 0.51
CA ALA A 115 29.84 4.94 -0.74
C ALA A 115 29.47 3.85 -1.73
N ALA A 116 28.40 4.09 -2.48
CA ALA A 116 27.99 3.32 -3.64
C ALA A 116 27.88 4.24 -4.84
N THR A 117 28.78 4.08 -5.81
CA THR A 117 28.86 4.90 -7.04
C THR A 117 28.65 3.97 -8.23
N GLY A 118 27.45 4.01 -8.82
CA GLY A 118 27.07 3.04 -9.85
C GLY A 118 27.18 1.61 -9.31
N ASN A 119 28.11 0.83 -9.86
CA ASN A 119 28.37 -0.54 -9.40
C ASN A 119 29.51 -0.63 -8.38
N ASP A 120 30.24 0.44 -8.06
CA ASP A 120 31.41 0.37 -7.17
C ASP A 120 31.01 0.56 -5.69
N VAL A 121 31.69 -0.14 -4.79
CA VAL A 121 31.51 -0.01 -3.34
C VAL A 121 32.81 0.45 -2.69
N THR A 122 32.74 1.55 -1.94
CA THR A 122 33.81 1.99 -1.04
C THR A 122 33.33 1.88 0.39
N ALA A 123 34.11 1.25 1.28
CA ALA A 123 33.70 0.98 2.65
C ALA A 123 34.89 0.99 3.61
N TYR A 124 35.05 2.08 4.32
CA TYR A 124 36.08 2.24 5.36
C TYR A 124 35.41 2.22 6.72
N ALA A 125 35.74 1.26 7.58
CA ALA A 125 35.34 1.23 8.97
C ALA A 125 36.21 0.20 9.72
N PRO A 126 36.48 0.36 11.03
CA PRO A 126 37.24 -0.66 11.78
C PRO A 126 36.65 -2.06 11.72
N THR A 127 35.32 -2.19 11.68
CA THR A 127 34.64 -3.43 11.27
C THR A 127 33.66 -3.17 10.14
N VAL A 128 33.81 -3.85 9.01
CA VAL A 128 32.98 -3.55 7.83
C VAL A 128 32.62 -4.79 7.02
N ILE A 129 31.38 -4.82 6.54
CA ILE A 129 30.93 -5.73 5.48
C ILE A 129 30.70 -4.89 4.21
N ALA A 130 31.47 -5.16 3.17
CA ALA A 130 31.30 -4.57 1.85
C ALA A 130 30.89 -5.66 0.86
N ALA A 131 29.72 -5.50 0.24
CA ALA A 131 29.12 -6.53 -0.58
C ALA A 131 28.66 -5.96 -1.93
N ARG A 132 29.03 -6.63 -3.02
CA ARG A 132 28.64 -6.26 -4.37
C ARG A 132 28.12 -7.47 -5.13
N GLN A 133 26.95 -7.34 -5.75
CA GLN A 133 26.39 -8.37 -6.63
C GLN A 133 25.94 -7.75 -7.95
N VAL A 134 26.51 -8.20 -9.06
CA VAL A 134 26.18 -7.70 -10.40
C VAL A 134 25.77 -8.86 -11.30
N THR A 135 24.65 -8.67 -12.01
CA THR A 135 24.18 -9.57 -13.07
C THR A 135 24.05 -8.73 -14.35
N GLU A 136 24.82 -9.04 -15.39
CA GLU A 136 24.92 -8.25 -16.63
C GLU A 136 24.90 -9.16 -17.86
N TYR A 137 24.06 -8.89 -18.86
CA TYR A 137 23.84 -9.77 -20.02
C TYR A 137 23.62 -11.26 -19.65
N ALA A 138 23.04 -11.51 -18.46
CA ALA A 138 22.94 -12.84 -17.87
C ALA A 138 21.51 -13.05 -17.34
N PRO A 139 20.56 -13.46 -18.20
CA PRO A 139 19.18 -13.66 -17.77
C PRO A 139 19.08 -14.78 -16.73
N VAL A 140 18.13 -14.64 -15.81
CA VAL A 140 17.85 -15.60 -14.74
C VAL A 140 16.44 -16.13 -14.93
N THR A 141 16.29 -17.40 -15.27
CA THR A 141 14.99 -17.99 -15.61
C THR A 141 14.68 -19.22 -14.78
N ALA A 142 13.52 -19.23 -14.14
CA ALA A 142 12.94 -20.40 -13.49
C ALA A 142 11.64 -20.78 -14.20
N ASP A 143 11.56 -21.98 -14.78
CA ASP A 143 10.40 -22.44 -15.55
C ASP A 143 9.85 -23.76 -14.99
N THR A 144 8.59 -23.75 -14.56
CA THR A 144 7.81 -24.96 -14.26
C THR A 144 6.71 -25.12 -15.30
N ALA A 145 7.05 -25.70 -16.45
CA ALA A 145 6.15 -25.85 -17.58
C ALA A 145 5.30 -27.13 -17.54
N PHE A 146 4.01 -27.00 -17.87
CA PHE A 146 3.07 -28.11 -18.07
C PHE A 146 3.00 -29.11 -16.90
N SER A 147 3.13 -28.61 -15.68
CA SER A 147 3.03 -29.43 -14.47
C SER A 147 1.61 -29.94 -14.25
N SER A 148 1.45 -31.19 -13.80
CA SER A 148 0.13 -31.78 -13.56
C SER A 148 0.11 -32.61 -12.29
N VAL A 149 -0.78 -32.22 -11.36
CA VAL A 149 -1.16 -33.04 -10.20
C VAL A 149 -2.60 -33.51 -10.42
N SER A 150 -2.80 -34.80 -10.70
CA SER A 150 -4.13 -35.28 -11.11
C SER A 150 -4.55 -36.61 -10.50
N MET A 151 -5.88 -36.73 -10.32
CA MET A 151 -6.53 -37.95 -9.90
C MET A 151 -7.62 -38.33 -10.89
N LEU A 152 -7.53 -39.53 -11.46
CA LEU A 152 -8.58 -40.09 -12.31
C LEU A 152 -9.29 -41.21 -11.57
N ALA A 153 -10.60 -41.09 -11.40
CA ALA A 153 -11.46 -42.15 -10.91
C ALA A 153 -12.56 -42.45 -11.92
N ARG A 154 -13.02 -43.71 -11.99
CA ARG A 154 -14.27 -44.02 -12.70
C ARG A 154 -15.44 -43.70 -11.77
N ASP A 155 -16.06 -44.71 -11.21
CA ASP A 155 -17.16 -44.56 -10.27
C ASP A 155 -16.57 -44.45 -8.86
N VAL A 156 -17.04 -43.49 -8.08
CA VAL A 156 -16.60 -43.21 -6.71
C VAL A 156 -17.78 -43.49 -5.79
N VAL A 157 -17.73 -44.62 -5.08
CA VAL A 157 -18.85 -45.09 -4.26
C VAL A 157 -18.41 -45.26 -2.81
N ALA A 158 -19.11 -44.61 -1.88
CA ALA A 158 -18.81 -44.64 -0.44
C ALA A 158 -17.32 -44.42 -0.13
N SER A 159 -16.67 -43.49 -0.83
CA SER A 159 -15.22 -43.34 -0.86
C SER A 159 -14.77 -41.90 -0.59
N GLN A 160 -13.47 -41.72 -0.35
CA GLN A 160 -12.84 -40.42 -0.08
C GLN A 160 -11.67 -40.19 -1.06
N LEU A 161 -11.71 -39.10 -1.83
CA LEU A 161 -10.69 -38.75 -2.84
C LEU A 161 -10.17 -37.34 -2.62
N GLU A 162 -8.84 -37.18 -2.62
CA GLU A 162 -8.24 -35.95 -2.11
C GLU A 162 -7.00 -35.54 -2.91
N ILE A 163 -6.94 -34.27 -3.33
CA ILE A 163 -5.71 -33.61 -3.80
C ILE A 163 -5.45 -32.44 -2.85
N THR A 164 -4.46 -32.56 -1.96
CA THR A 164 -4.31 -31.60 -0.87
C THR A 164 -2.88 -31.13 -0.62
N SER A 165 -2.67 -29.85 -0.37
CA SER A 165 -1.36 -29.31 0.05
C SER A 165 -0.23 -29.61 -0.94
N ASN A 166 -0.54 -29.68 -2.24
CA ASN A 166 0.48 -29.82 -3.28
C ASN A 166 0.99 -28.44 -3.74
N ARG A 167 2.23 -28.37 -4.22
CA ARG A 167 2.90 -27.14 -4.67
C ARG A 167 3.44 -27.30 -6.09
N GLN A 168 3.19 -26.32 -6.96
CA GLN A 168 3.80 -26.18 -8.28
C GLN A 168 4.36 -24.76 -8.36
N GLU A 169 5.69 -24.60 -8.45
CA GLU A 169 6.33 -23.29 -8.23
C GLU A 169 7.54 -22.99 -9.14
N ALA A 170 7.65 -21.74 -9.58
CA ALA A 170 8.84 -21.19 -10.22
C ALA A 170 9.38 -20.00 -9.42
N LEU A 171 10.68 -19.98 -9.11
CA LEU A 171 11.30 -18.93 -8.30
C LEU A 171 12.61 -18.45 -8.94
N ALA A 172 12.66 -17.19 -9.37
CA ALA A 172 13.83 -16.57 -9.97
C ALA A 172 14.34 -15.39 -9.12
N THR A 173 15.65 -15.30 -8.92
CA THR A 173 16.26 -14.19 -8.17
C THR A 173 17.56 -13.76 -8.83
N GLY A 174 17.69 -12.49 -9.20
CA GLY A 174 18.93 -11.94 -9.73
C GLY A 174 20.01 -11.95 -8.65
N ASN A 175 19.93 -10.98 -7.73
CA ASN A 175 20.87 -10.81 -6.63
C ASN A 175 20.17 -10.98 -5.27
N ASP A 176 20.69 -11.87 -4.43
CA ASP A 176 20.18 -12.18 -3.09
C ASP A 176 21.30 -12.00 -2.05
N GLY A 177 21.15 -11.04 -1.14
CA GLY A 177 22.18 -10.70 -0.17
C GLY A 177 21.64 -10.52 1.25
N ALA A 178 22.25 -11.21 2.21
CA ALA A 178 22.00 -10.99 3.63
C ALA A 178 23.31 -10.68 4.38
N ASN A 179 23.34 -9.58 5.13
CA ASN A 179 24.51 -9.14 5.89
C ASN A 179 24.13 -8.86 7.35
N ALA A 180 24.84 -9.50 8.29
CA ALA A 180 24.66 -9.29 9.72
C ALA A 180 26.00 -8.88 10.36
N LEU A 181 26.05 -7.73 11.02
CA LEU A 181 27.20 -7.27 11.79
C LEU A 181 26.77 -7.04 13.25
N ASN A 182 27.26 -7.87 14.16
CA ASN A 182 26.96 -7.77 15.59
C ASN A 182 28.23 -7.42 16.38
N LEU A 183 28.39 -6.16 16.76
CA LEU A 183 29.48 -5.70 17.61
C LEU A 183 29.09 -5.83 19.09
N SER A 184 29.94 -6.47 19.90
CA SER A 184 29.77 -6.56 21.35
C SER A 184 31.07 -6.23 22.08
N GLY A 185 31.04 -5.68 23.29
CA GLY A 185 32.28 -5.49 24.07
C GLY A 185 32.28 -4.34 25.08
N GLY A 186 33.44 -4.12 25.70
CA GLY A 186 33.63 -3.17 26.80
C GLY A 186 33.52 -1.70 26.36
N ASP A 187 34.32 -1.24 25.40
CA ASP A 187 34.31 0.15 24.93
C ASP A 187 34.00 0.16 23.41
N GLY A 188 32.94 0.86 22.98
CA GLY A 188 32.41 0.87 21.61
C GLY A 188 33.02 1.92 20.68
N SER A 189 34.32 2.19 20.78
CA SER A 189 35.00 3.26 20.03
C SER A 189 35.45 2.86 18.62
N GLY A 190 35.05 1.68 18.13
CA GLY A 190 35.49 1.14 16.84
C GLY A 190 34.71 1.68 15.64
N GLY A 191 33.39 1.90 15.73
CA GLY A 191 32.58 2.15 14.53
C GLY A 191 32.42 0.90 13.66
N ALA A 192 31.30 0.82 12.94
CA ALA A 192 30.95 -0.35 12.12
C ALA A 192 30.15 0.06 10.88
N GLY A 193 30.34 -0.67 9.77
CA GLY A 193 29.68 -0.37 8.50
C GLY A 193 29.17 -1.60 7.76
N ILE A 194 28.03 -1.46 7.09
CA ILE A 194 27.59 -2.39 6.05
C ILE A 194 27.32 -1.58 4.79
N ALA A 195 28.05 -1.85 3.71
CA ALA A 195 27.84 -1.24 2.40
C ALA A 195 27.48 -2.31 1.37
N VAL A 196 26.35 -2.16 0.71
CA VAL A 196 25.84 -3.10 -0.29
C VAL A 196 25.50 -2.36 -1.58
N ALA A 197 26.01 -2.85 -2.70
CA ALA A 197 25.53 -2.49 -4.04
C ALA A 197 25.04 -3.73 -4.79
N GLN A 198 23.82 -3.69 -5.31
CA GLN A 198 23.28 -4.73 -6.18
C GLN A 198 22.81 -4.14 -7.50
N SER A 199 23.17 -4.80 -8.60
CA SER A 199 22.78 -4.38 -9.93
C SER A 199 22.31 -5.56 -10.77
N THR A 200 21.09 -5.44 -11.30
CA THR A 200 20.58 -6.28 -12.39
C THR A 200 20.61 -5.42 -13.64
N GLY A 201 21.75 -5.42 -14.32
CA GLY A 201 22.04 -4.58 -15.47
C GLY A 201 21.40 -5.07 -16.76
N TYR A 202 21.69 -4.42 -17.87
CA TYR A 202 20.99 -4.65 -19.15
C TYR A 202 21.10 -6.09 -19.66
N GLY A 203 20.02 -6.59 -20.28
CA GLY A 203 19.97 -7.94 -20.86
C GLY A 203 20.00 -9.07 -19.84
N SER A 204 19.62 -8.78 -18.59
CA SER A 204 19.64 -9.72 -17.45
C SER A 204 18.24 -9.92 -16.87
N ASP A 205 17.24 -10.06 -17.72
CA ASP A 205 15.85 -10.23 -17.29
C ASP A 205 15.73 -11.37 -16.27
N VAL A 206 14.94 -11.13 -15.22
CA VAL A 206 14.67 -12.11 -14.16
C VAL A 206 13.23 -12.60 -14.33
N SER A 207 13.08 -13.82 -14.86
CA SER A 207 11.77 -14.40 -15.19
C SER A 207 11.47 -15.66 -14.38
N ALA A 208 10.29 -15.71 -13.78
CA ALA A 208 9.71 -16.92 -13.19
C ALA A 208 8.40 -17.27 -13.91
N GLU A 209 8.33 -18.45 -14.50
CA GLU A 209 7.17 -18.92 -15.25
C GLU A 209 6.66 -20.24 -14.67
N MET A 210 5.39 -20.29 -14.28
CA MET A 210 4.73 -21.49 -13.79
C MET A 210 3.50 -21.76 -14.63
N SER A 211 3.48 -22.90 -15.33
CA SER A 211 2.31 -23.41 -16.03
C SER A 211 1.92 -24.78 -15.48
N GLY A 212 0.67 -24.94 -15.04
CA GLY A 212 0.24 -26.23 -14.52
C GLY A 212 -1.24 -26.36 -14.20
N ILE A 213 -1.63 -27.55 -13.71
CA ILE A 213 -3.02 -27.83 -13.34
C ILE A 213 -3.09 -28.83 -12.18
N ALA A 214 -4.02 -28.57 -11.24
CA ALA A 214 -4.48 -29.55 -10.28
C ALA A 214 -5.89 -30.02 -10.68
N HIS A 215 -6.06 -31.31 -10.98
CA HIS A 215 -7.32 -31.80 -11.57
C HIS A 215 -7.80 -33.13 -10.97
N ILE A 216 -9.08 -33.17 -10.58
CA ILE A 216 -9.80 -34.42 -10.28
C ILE A 216 -10.83 -34.69 -11.38
N LEU A 217 -10.75 -35.86 -12.02
CA LEU A 217 -11.75 -36.34 -12.97
C LEU A 217 -12.42 -37.62 -12.44
N THR A 218 -13.74 -37.58 -12.33
CA THR A 218 -14.59 -38.71 -11.94
C THR A 218 -15.65 -38.98 -13.01
N ARG A 219 -16.22 -40.20 -13.02
CA ARG A 219 -17.39 -40.52 -13.84
C ARG A 219 -18.68 -40.25 -13.09
N GLU A 220 -18.89 -40.92 -11.96
CA GLU A 220 -20.07 -40.79 -11.11
C GLU A 220 -19.62 -40.79 -9.65
N VAL A 221 -20.27 -40.00 -8.80
CA VAL A 221 -19.89 -39.86 -7.38
C VAL A 221 -21.13 -40.13 -6.52
N VAL A 222 -21.10 -41.19 -5.71
CA VAL A 222 -22.23 -41.63 -4.87
C VAL A 222 -21.77 -41.82 -3.43
N GLY A 223 -22.42 -41.15 -2.48
CA GLY A 223 -22.16 -41.32 -1.04
C GLY A 223 -20.71 -41.02 -0.63
N SER A 224 -20.00 -40.15 -1.37
CA SER A 224 -18.54 -40.01 -1.31
C SER A 224 -18.12 -38.56 -1.03
N ASP A 225 -16.86 -38.36 -0.64
CA ASP A 225 -16.23 -37.05 -0.43
C ASP A 225 -15.06 -36.88 -1.40
N VAL A 226 -15.10 -35.85 -2.24
CA VAL A 226 -14.03 -35.51 -3.19
C VAL A 226 -13.57 -34.09 -2.92
N ARG A 227 -12.28 -33.90 -2.61
CA ARG A 227 -11.74 -32.60 -2.21
C ARG A 227 -10.44 -32.23 -2.91
N SER A 228 -10.34 -30.97 -3.32
CA SER A 228 -9.11 -30.31 -3.76
C SER A 228 -8.83 -29.14 -2.81
N GLU A 229 -7.87 -29.29 -1.90
CA GLU A 229 -7.75 -28.38 -0.75
C GLU A 229 -6.31 -27.89 -0.51
N GLY A 230 -6.12 -26.58 -0.32
CA GLY A 230 -4.84 -26.03 0.14
C GLY A 230 -3.68 -26.20 -0.83
N ASN A 231 -3.95 -26.36 -2.12
CA ASN A 231 -2.91 -26.47 -3.15
C ASN A 231 -2.40 -25.08 -3.56
N LEU A 232 -1.11 -24.99 -3.90
CA LEU A 232 -0.44 -23.76 -4.31
C LEU A 232 0.15 -23.91 -5.72
N GLN A 233 -0.10 -22.91 -6.55
CA GLN A 233 0.50 -22.70 -7.86
C GLN A 233 1.08 -21.29 -7.89
N ARG A 234 2.40 -21.12 -8.09
CA ARG A 234 3.02 -19.80 -7.96
C ARG A 234 4.28 -19.55 -8.78
N ALA A 235 4.43 -18.34 -9.31
CA ALA A 235 5.71 -17.78 -9.76
C ALA A 235 6.14 -16.60 -8.88
N VAL A 236 7.44 -16.52 -8.56
CA VAL A 236 8.03 -15.35 -7.89
C VAL A 236 9.34 -14.97 -8.56
N SER A 237 9.47 -13.72 -8.97
CA SER A 237 10.71 -13.14 -9.47
C SER A 237 11.16 -11.97 -8.61
N THR A 238 12.47 -11.83 -8.43
CA THR A 238 13.07 -10.72 -7.66
C THR A 238 14.36 -10.29 -8.33
N GLY A 239 14.45 -9.02 -8.77
CA GLY A 239 15.67 -8.47 -9.36
C GLY A 239 16.79 -8.45 -8.32
N ASN A 240 16.66 -7.56 -7.34
CA ASN A 240 17.60 -7.41 -6.22
C ASN A 240 16.91 -7.55 -4.87
N HIS A 241 17.51 -8.32 -3.96
CA HIS A 241 17.09 -8.44 -2.56
C HIS A 241 18.27 -8.23 -1.62
N ALA A 242 18.14 -7.29 -0.68
CA ALA A 242 19.15 -7.00 0.35
C ALA A 242 18.54 -6.95 1.74
N ALA A 243 19.06 -7.75 2.67
CA ALA A 243 18.74 -7.70 4.08
C ALA A 243 20.00 -7.37 4.89
N ASN A 244 20.04 -6.18 5.50
CA ASN A 244 21.19 -5.69 6.23
C ASN A 244 20.81 -5.42 7.70
N ALA A 245 21.55 -6.02 8.62
CA ALA A 245 21.33 -5.85 10.06
C ALA A 245 22.66 -5.51 10.75
N LEU A 246 22.76 -4.30 11.29
CA LEU A 246 23.85 -3.86 12.15
C LEU A 246 23.33 -3.76 13.59
N SER A 247 24.03 -4.39 14.53
CA SER A 247 23.76 -4.27 15.97
C SER A 247 25.04 -3.96 16.71
N ALA A 248 25.01 -2.99 17.61
CA ALA A 248 26.09 -2.72 18.55
C ALA A 248 25.55 -2.74 19.99
N ASP A 249 26.14 -3.57 20.84
CA ASP A 249 25.84 -3.67 22.27
C ASP A 249 27.15 -3.50 23.07
N VAL A 250 27.40 -2.27 23.55
CA VAL A 250 28.69 -1.83 24.07
C VAL A 250 28.50 -0.98 25.33
N LEU A 251 29.48 -0.88 26.24
CA LEU A 251 29.24 -0.07 27.46
C LEU A 251 29.16 1.44 27.14
N GLY A 252 29.98 1.94 26.21
CA GLY A 252 29.95 3.34 25.83
C GLY A 252 30.39 3.61 24.40
N ILE A 253 29.88 4.70 23.83
CA ILE A 253 30.29 5.21 22.51
C ILE A 253 30.84 6.63 22.72
N GLU A 254 32.13 6.82 22.42
CA GLU A 254 32.85 8.09 22.62
C GLU A 254 33.58 8.50 21.32
N SER A 255 33.56 9.81 21.01
CA SER A 255 34.46 10.52 20.06
C SER A 255 34.68 9.93 18.66
N PHE A 256 34.15 10.59 17.60
CA PHE A 256 34.56 10.38 16.20
C PHE A 256 34.85 11.71 15.50
N GLY A 257 35.92 11.77 14.70
CA GLY A 257 36.11 12.86 13.75
C GLY A 257 35.51 12.46 12.41
N SER A 258 34.41 13.08 11.99
CA SER A 258 33.84 12.93 10.65
C SER A 258 33.81 14.27 9.95
N ASN A 259 34.09 14.27 8.64
CA ASN A 259 34.02 15.46 7.79
C ASN A 259 32.94 15.23 6.74
N GLY A 260 31.99 16.16 6.61
CA GLY A 260 30.90 16.10 5.62
C GLY A 260 29.54 15.72 6.22
N PRO A 261 28.47 15.74 5.41
CA PRO A 261 27.12 15.39 5.87
C PRO A 261 27.02 13.89 6.19
N PRO A 262 26.25 13.50 7.23
CA PRO A 262 25.98 12.10 7.59
C PRO A 262 25.55 11.21 6.42
N SER A 263 24.70 11.72 5.54
CA SER A 263 24.28 11.02 4.32
C SER A 263 23.88 11.99 3.22
N MET A 264 24.24 11.62 1.99
CA MET A 264 23.89 12.33 0.77
C MET A 264 23.54 11.32 -0.32
N VAL A 265 22.36 11.46 -0.91
CA VAL A 265 21.89 10.63 -2.02
C VAL A 265 21.57 11.53 -3.20
N GLN A 266 22.35 11.41 -4.27
CA GLN A 266 22.16 12.18 -5.49
C GLN A 266 21.12 11.51 -6.41
N PRO A 267 20.35 12.31 -7.17
CA PRO A 267 19.46 11.76 -8.18
C PRO A 267 20.30 11.13 -9.29
N TYR A 268 19.94 9.90 -9.69
CA TYR A 268 20.62 9.14 -10.76
C TYR A 268 22.09 8.75 -10.46
N GLY A 269 22.51 8.75 -9.19
CA GLY A 269 23.94 8.69 -8.89
C GLY A 269 24.31 8.14 -7.51
N GLU A 270 25.33 8.76 -6.94
CA GLU A 270 26.08 8.28 -5.78
C GLU A 270 25.26 8.37 -4.50
N ALA A 271 25.39 7.36 -3.65
CA ALA A 271 24.95 7.40 -2.27
C ALA A 271 26.18 7.33 -1.36
N GLU A 272 26.32 8.29 -0.46
CA GLU A 272 27.44 8.41 0.46
C GLU A 272 26.93 8.52 1.91
N VAL A 273 27.59 7.82 2.83
CA VAL A 273 27.28 7.82 4.26
C VAL A 273 28.58 8.00 5.07
N ASN A 274 28.59 9.01 5.93
CA ASN A 274 29.70 9.37 6.82
C ASN A 274 29.22 9.32 8.27
N ALA A 275 29.01 8.12 8.82
CA ALA A 275 28.56 7.91 10.19
C ALA A 275 29.26 6.71 10.83
N ALA A 276 29.65 6.84 12.10
CA ALA A 276 30.42 5.82 12.82
C ALA A 276 29.79 4.42 12.73
N TYR A 277 28.46 4.34 12.85
CA TYR A 277 27.67 3.14 12.68
C TYR A 277 26.72 3.30 11.50
N SER A 278 27.01 2.68 10.37
CA SER A 278 26.26 2.94 9.15
C SER A 278 25.84 1.70 8.38
N VAL A 279 24.67 1.79 7.76
CA VAL A 279 24.17 0.83 6.78
C VAL A 279 23.83 1.59 5.50
N LEU A 280 24.47 1.24 4.40
CA LEU A 280 24.20 1.74 3.06
C LEU A 280 23.77 0.58 2.16
N SER A 281 22.57 0.69 1.59
CA SER A 281 22.07 -0.25 0.58
C SER A 281 21.68 0.49 -0.69
N ALA A 282 22.37 0.20 -1.78
CA ALA A 282 22.10 0.72 -3.12
C ALA A 282 21.69 -0.42 -4.05
N GLN A 283 20.53 -0.31 -4.70
CA GLN A 283 20.03 -1.32 -5.63
C GLN A 283 19.55 -0.69 -6.94
N GLN A 284 19.95 -1.27 -8.06
CA GLN A 284 19.52 -0.85 -9.40
C GLN A 284 19.06 -2.05 -10.21
N THR A 285 17.86 -1.97 -10.78
CA THR A 285 17.31 -2.98 -11.69
C THR A 285 16.98 -2.32 -13.02
N SER A 286 17.82 -2.52 -14.04
CA SER A 286 17.67 -1.94 -15.38
C SER A 286 17.11 -2.91 -16.43
N SER A 287 16.90 -4.18 -16.07
CA SER A 287 16.25 -5.21 -16.89
C SER A 287 14.89 -5.61 -16.33
N ASP A 288 14.08 -6.30 -17.13
CA ASP A 288 12.70 -6.64 -16.74
C ASP A 288 12.67 -7.72 -15.64
N VAL A 289 11.71 -7.60 -14.73
CA VAL A 289 11.42 -8.59 -13.69
C VAL A 289 10.00 -9.10 -13.89
N VAL A 290 9.86 -10.37 -14.27
CA VAL A 290 8.59 -10.95 -14.73
C VAL A 290 8.23 -12.18 -13.90
N ALA A 291 7.00 -12.26 -13.43
CA ALA A 291 6.42 -13.46 -12.83
C ALA A 291 5.11 -13.80 -13.55
N ASP A 292 5.04 -14.97 -14.19
CA ASP A 292 3.85 -15.46 -14.88
C ASP A 292 3.39 -16.80 -14.30
N THR A 293 2.11 -16.90 -13.98
CA THR A 293 1.49 -18.05 -13.33
C THR A 293 0.21 -18.41 -14.06
N GLN A 294 0.29 -19.41 -14.93
CA GLN A 294 -0.84 -19.96 -15.68
C GLN A 294 -1.30 -21.27 -15.05
N GLY A 295 -2.54 -21.34 -14.59
CA GLY A 295 -3.04 -22.62 -14.09
C GLY A 295 -4.48 -22.67 -13.61
N GLY A 296 -4.69 -23.35 -12.49
CA GLY A 296 -6.01 -23.49 -11.88
C GLY A 296 -6.29 -24.82 -11.20
N PHE A 297 -7.45 -24.85 -10.54
CA PHE A 297 -7.94 -25.96 -9.73
C PHE A 297 -9.25 -26.46 -10.32
N GLN A 298 -9.24 -27.68 -10.83
CA GLN A 298 -10.36 -28.23 -11.59
C GLN A 298 -10.91 -29.50 -10.96
N THR A 299 -12.24 -29.61 -10.90
CA THR A 299 -12.94 -30.86 -10.59
C THR A 299 -13.99 -31.12 -11.65
N THR A 300 -13.96 -32.29 -12.28
CA THR A 300 -14.90 -32.67 -13.32
C THR A 300 -15.57 -34.00 -12.98
N THR A 301 -16.89 -34.03 -12.99
CA THR A 301 -17.69 -35.26 -12.88
C THR A 301 -18.49 -35.45 -14.18
N LEU A 302 -18.25 -36.55 -14.89
CA LEU A 302 -18.87 -36.81 -16.20
C LEU A 302 -20.35 -37.26 -16.12
N GLY A 303 -20.84 -37.53 -14.91
CA GLY A 303 -22.18 -38.02 -14.62
C GLY A 303 -22.75 -37.33 -13.38
N SER A 304 -23.60 -38.03 -12.63
CA SER A 304 -24.31 -37.46 -11.49
C SER A 304 -23.48 -37.48 -10.20
N VAL A 305 -23.83 -36.58 -9.30
CA VAL A 305 -23.34 -36.50 -7.92
C VAL A 305 -24.53 -36.79 -7.00
N VAL A 306 -24.50 -37.91 -6.28
CA VAL A 306 -25.64 -38.39 -5.49
C VAL A 306 -25.23 -38.60 -4.04
N GLU A 307 -25.90 -37.91 -3.10
CA GLU A 307 -25.62 -37.98 -1.66
C GLU A 307 -24.12 -37.81 -1.32
N ALA A 308 -23.43 -36.97 -2.09
CA ALA A 308 -21.98 -36.84 -2.06
C ALA A 308 -21.53 -35.38 -1.88
N ALA A 309 -20.27 -35.18 -1.49
CA ALA A 309 -19.64 -33.88 -1.35
C ALA A 309 -18.51 -33.68 -2.37
N LEU A 310 -18.52 -32.55 -3.08
CA LEU A 310 -17.42 -32.08 -3.91
C LEU A 310 -16.93 -30.73 -3.37
N ARG A 311 -15.63 -30.60 -3.07
CA ARG A 311 -15.05 -29.39 -2.49
C ARG A 311 -13.78 -28.95 -3.23
N VAL A 312 -13.70 -27.68 -3.56
CA VAL A 312 -12.45 -27.03 -4.01
C VAL A 312 -12.20 -25.84 -3.11
N GLU A 313 -11.30 -26.00 -2.14
CA GLU A 313 -11.19 -25.09 -1.00
C GLU A 313 -9.77 -24.61 -0.74
N ALA A 314 -9.62 -23.35 -0.31
CA ALA A 314 -8.34 -22.81 0.19
C ALA A 314 -7.15 -22.94 -0.77
N ASN A 315 -7.38 -23.04 -2.09
CA ASN A 315 -6.31 -23.13 -3.07
C ASN A 315 -5.81 -21.74 -3.48
N THR A 316 -4.55 -21.63 -3.87
CA THR A 316 -3.92 -20.34 -4.23
C THR A 316 -3.17 -20.43 -5.55
N LEU A 317 -3.50 -19.52 -6.47
CA LEU A 317 -2.76 -19.22 -7.69
C LEU A 317 -2.11 -17.84 -7.51
N ALA A 318 -0.79 -17.71 -7.66
CA ALA A 318 -0.12 -16.44 -7.37
C ALA A 318 1.05 -16.11 -8.30
N ALA A 319 1.17 -14.86 -8.73
CA ALA A 319 2.37 -14.31 -9.36
C ALA A 319 2.89 -13.12 -8.55
N ALA A 320 4.19 -13.04 -8.33
CA ALA A 320 4.81 -11.93 -7.61
C ALA A 320 6.14 -11.50 -8.22
N ALA A 321 6.27 -10.24 -8.62
CA ALA A 321 7.48 -9.65 -9.16
C ALA A 321 7.94 -8.47 -8.29
N TYR A 322 9.23 -8.46 -7.93
CA TYR A 322 9.85 -7.41 -7.14
C TYR A 322 11.11 -6.90 -7.86
N GLY A 323 11.14 -5.64 -8.27
CA GLY A 323 12.33 -5.05 -8.89
C GLY A 323 13.50 -5.00 -7.90
N ASN A 324 13.39 -4.12 -6.91
CA ASN A 324 14.32 -4.00 -5.78
C ASN A 324 13.57 -4.19 -4.46
N ASP A 325 14.17 -4.95 -3.54
CA ASP A 325 13.65 -5.23 -2.22
C ASP A 325 14.75 -5.09 -1.17
N ALA A 326 14.51 -4.24 -0.15
CA ALA A 326 15.48 -3.95 0.89
C ALA A 326 14.87 -3.96 2.30
N ASP A 327 15.62 -4.50 3.27
CA ASP A 327 15.34 -4.43 4.70
C ASP A 327 16.63 -4.05 5.44
N ASN A 328 16.75 -2.78 5.87
CA ASN A 328 17.97 -2.23 6.48
C ASN A 328 17.73 -1.83 7.92
N LYS A 329 18.40 -2.49 8.86
CA LYS A 329 18.24 -2.25 10.30
C LYS A 329 19.57 -1.91 10.95
N ALA A 330 19.57 -0.87 11.78
CA ALA A 330 20.64 -0.55 12.71
C ALA A 330 20.08 -0.44 14.13
N ARG A 331 20.70 -1.14 15.09
CA ARG A 331 20.37 -1.04 16.51
C ARG A 331 21.62 -0.72 17.32
N LEU A 332 21.59 0.36 18.08
CA LEU A 332 22.64 0.73 19.01
C LEU A 332 22.10 0.64 20.44
N THR A 333 22.78 -0.12 21.29
CA THR A 333 22.51 -0.21 22.72
C THR A 333 23.79 0.10 23.47
N ALA A 334 23.75 1.09 24.36
CA ALA A 334 24.90 1.45 25.19
C ALA A 334 24.48 1.93 26.59
N ASP A 335 25.38 1.92 27.58
CA ASP A 335 25.08 2.60 28.86
C ASP A 335 25.06 4.11 28.65
N SER A 336 26.03 4.65 27.90
CA SER A 336 26.08 6.07 27.53
C SER A 336 26.66 6.30 26.13
N ILE A 337 26.08 7.24 25.40
CA ILE A 337 26.62 7.82 24.17
C ILE A 337 27.00 9.26 24.53
N ASP A 338 28.28 9.59 24.51
CA ASP A 338 28.79 10.92 24.85
C ASP A 338 29.85 11.34 23.83
N VAL A 339 29.40 12.01 22.78
CA VAL A 339 30.22 12.39 21.63
C VAL A 339 30.17 13.91 21.51
N GLY A 340 31.28 14.61 21.77
CA GLY A 340 31.34 16.03 21.48
C GLY A 340 31.24 16.27 19.97
N TYR A 341 30.26 17.03 19.50
CA TYR A 341 30.08 17.27 18.06
C TYR A 341 31.15 18.23 17.54
N ASN A 342 32.24 17.68 17.01
CA ASN A 342 33.19 18.37 16.12
C ASN A 342 32.81 18.16 14.64
N GLY A 343 31.53 17.92 14.33
CA GLY A 343 31.03 17.69 12.96
C GLY A 343 30.80 16.22 12.56
N GLY A 344 30.77 15.27 13.50
CA GLY A 344 30.69 13.84 13.17
C GLY A 344 29.35 13.16 13.43
N ALA A 345 28.83 12.43 12.44
CA ALA A 345 27.62 11.62 12.60
C ALA A 345 27.89 10.29 13.32
N ILE A 346 26.93 9.85 14.12
CA ILE A 346 27.04 8.66 14.97
C ILE A 346 26.43 7.46 14.27
N ALA A 347 25.17 7.56 13.82
CA ALA A 347 24.49 6.45 13.20
C ALA A 347 23.62 6.86 12.03
N ASN A 348 23.68 6.08 10.95
CA ASN A 348 22.87 6.32 9.76
C ASN A 348 22.40 5.01 9.10
N VAL A 349 21.16 5.02 8.60
CA VAL A 349 20.65 3.99 7.69
C VAL A 349 20.19 4.66 6.40
N THR A 350 20.85 4.34 5.29
CA THR A 350 20.54 4.89 3.97
C THR A 350 20.19 3.78 2.99
N ASN A 351 19.05 3.95 2.33
CA ASN A 351 18.59 3.10 1.25
C ASN A 351 18.38 3.92 -0.03
N SER A 352 18.91 3.43 -1.14
CA SER A 352 18.76 4.01 -2.47
C SER A 352 18.34 2.91 -3.46
N GLN A 353 17.18 3.06 -4.12
CA GLN A 353 16.68 2.07 -5.08
C GLN A 353 16.23 2.72 -6.39
N SER A 354 16.67 2.15 -7.51
CA SER A 354 16.25 2.54 -8.87
C SER A 354 15.68 1.34 -9.64
N ALA A 355 14.42 1.41 -10.04
CA ALA A 355 13.73 0.44 -10.88
C ALA A 355 13.55 1.02 -12.30
N GLU A 356 14.51 0.72 -13.15
CA GLU A 356 14.60 1.18 -14.54
C GLU A 356 14.08 0.16 -15.55
N GLY A 357 13.94 -1.12 -15.18
CA GLY A 357 13.27 -2.16 -15.96
C GLY A 357 11.79 -2.31 -15.59
N ALA A 358 10.98 -2.92 -16.47
CA ALA A 358 9.58 -3.16 -16.18
C ALA A 358 9.44 -4.24 -15.09
N THR A 359 8.43 -4.09 -14.22
CA THR A 359 8.10 -5.11 -13.20
C THR A 359 6.70 -5.63 -13.45
N LEU A 360 6.58 -6.91 -13.81
CA LEU A 360 5.34 -7.49 -14.34
C LEU A 360 4.95 -8.77 -13.57
N ALA A 361 3.70 -8.83 -13.11
CA ALA A 361 3.13 -10.03 -12.50
C ALA A 361 1.80 -10.40 -13.15
N ASP A 362 1.67 -11.61 -13.68
CA ASP A 362 0.44 -12.12 -14.29
C ASP A 362 0.03 -13.47 -13.68
N ALA A 363 -1.21 -13.54 -13.20
CA ALA A 363 -1.81 -14.76 -12.69
C ALA A 363 -3.06 -15.06 -13.53
N ASP A 364 -2.94 -16.02 -14.45
CA ASP A 364 -4.03 -16.46 -15.33
C ASP A 364 -4.57 -17.82 -14.90
N GLY A 365 -5.81 -17.83 -14.45
CA GLY A 365 -6.54 -19.05 -14.13
C GLY A 365 -7.41 -18.93 -12.90
N GLY A 366 -8.16 -19.99 -12.61
CA GLY A 366 -9.17 -19.94 -11.57
C GLY A 366 -9.62 -21.31 -11.07
N THR A 367 -10.78 -21.32 -10.43
CA THR A 367 -11.39 -22.53 -9.89
C THR A 367 -12.57 -22.95 -10.76
N SER A 368 -12.59 -24.19 -11.23
CA SER A 368 -13.68 -24.72 -12.05
C SER A 368 -14.19 -26.07 -11.56
N MET A 369 -15.50 -26.16 -11.38
CA MET A 369 -16.22 -27.40 -11.09
C MET A 369 -17.25 -27.65 -12.18
N LEU A 370 -17.11 -28.77 -12.90
CA LEU A 370 -18.03 -29.15 -13.98
C LEU A 370 -18.69 -30.50 -13.68
N ILE A 371 -20.02 -30.51 -13.65
CA ILE A 371 -20.85 -31.71 -13.43
C ILE A 371 -21.75 -31.89 -14.66
N LEU A 372 -21.57 -32.99 -15.38
CA LEU A 372 -22.33 -33.26 -16.60
C LEU A 372 -23.66 -34.00 -16.37
N GLY A 373 -23.94 -34.41 -15.13
CA GLY A 373 -25.21 -35.03 -14.71
C GLY A 373 -26.01 -34.17 -13.73
N ASP A 374 -26.91 -34.84 -13.01
CA ASP A 374 -27.72 -34.26 -11.94
C ASP A 374 -26.95 -34.22 -10.62
N ALA A 375 -27.30 -33.28 -9.75
CA ALA A 375 -26.83 -33.26 -8.37
C ALA A 375 -28.03 -33.52 -7.43
N ILE A 376 -28.00 -34.66 -6.74
CA ILE A 376 -29.13 -35.14 -5.92
C ILE A 376 -28.63 -35.35 -4.48
N GLY A 377 -29.17 -34.64 -3.49
CA GLY A 377 -28.67 -34.74 -2.11
C GLY A 377 -27.21 -34.28 -1.95
N ALA A 378 -26.70 -33.52 -2.92
CA ALA A 378 -25.27 -33.23 -3.06
C ALA A 378 -24.86 -31.93 -2.36
N LYS A 379 -23.60 -31.89 -1.89
CA LYS A 379 -22.96 -30.68 -1.36
C LYS A 379 -21.78 -30.30 -2.24
N ILE A 380 -21.86 -29.16 -2.90
CA ILE A 380 -20.83 -28.70 -3.85
C ILE A 380 -20.33 -27.34 -3.38
N ALA A 381 -19.03 -27.22 -3.12
CA ALA A 381 -18.46 -26.02 -2.55
C ALA A 381 -17.16 -25.61 -3.27
N ALA A 382 -17.07 -24.32 -3.59
CA ALA A 382 -15.83 -23.67 -4.01
C ALA A 382 -15.59 -22.48 -3.05
N GLU A 383 -14.71 -22.67 -2.06
CA GLU A 383 -14.58 -21.72 -0.95
C GLU A 383 -13.13 -21.30 -0.69
N ASP A 384 -12.93 -20.05 -0.27
CA ASP A 384 -11.62 -19.53 0.15
C ASP A 384 -10.50 -19.68 -0.90
N ASN A 385 -10.82 -19.83 -2.20
CA ASN A 385 -9.80 -19.90 -3.25
C ASN A 385 -9.30 -18.50 -3.61
N SER A 386 -8.01 -18.39 -3.93
CA SER A 386 -7.36 -17.10 -4.16
C SER A 386 -6.56 -17.10 -5.47
N VAL A 387 -6.73 -16.04 -6.26
CA VAL A 387 -5.88 -15.68 -7.40
C VAL A 387 -5.25 -14.33 -7.09
N GLN A 388 -3.91 -14.24 -7.15
CA GLN A 388 -3.17 -13.06 -6.73
C GLN A 388 -2.05 -12.69 -7.72
N ALA A 389 -2.00 -11.44 -8.15
CA ALA A 389 -0.85 -10.87 -8.85
C ALA A 389 -0.30 -9.66 -8.09
N VAL A 390 1.01 -9.61 -7.88
CA VAL A 390 1.68 -8.51 -7.17
C VAL A 390 2.93 -8.08 -7.93
N ALA A 391 3.01 -6.82 -8.33
CA ALA A 391 4.21 -6.23 -8.92
C ALA A 391 4.64 -5.02 -8.10
N ILE A 392 5.90 -4.99 -7.64
CA ILE A 392 6.45 -3.84 -6.91
C ILE A 392 7.80 -3.46 -7.50
N GLY A 393 7.94 -2.22 -7.97
CA GLY A 393 9.19 -1.70 -8.53
C GLY A 393 10.28 -1.63 -7.45
N ASN A 394 10.06 -0.80 -6.42
CA ASN A 394 10.95 -0.68 -5.26
C ASN A 394 10.20 -0.90 -3.95
N ARG A 395 10.77 -1.74 -3.07
CA ARG A 395 10.26 -1.98 -1.72
C ARG A 395 11.36 -1.80 -0.68
N ALA A 396 11.09 -0.99 0.34
CA ALA A 396 11.94 -0.84 1.52
C ALA A 396 11.08 -0.75 2.79
N ASP A 397 10.48 -1.85 3.22
CA ASP A 397 9.51 -1.91 4.33
C ASP A 397 10.17 -1.86 5.74
N GLY A 398 11.50 -1.77 5.83
CA GLY A 398 12.23 -2.07 7.06
C GLY A 398 13.43 -1.17 7.37
N ASN A 399 13.52 0.03 6.80
CA ASN A 399 14.62 0.96 7.08
C ASN A 399 14.49 1.54 8.50
N GLN A 400 15.21 0.97 9.46
CA GLN A 400 15.03 1.28 10.88
C GLN A 400 16.36 1.57 11.58
N LEU A 401 16.43 2.70 12.29
CA LEU A 401 17.48 3.01 13.25
C LEU A 401 16.87 3.13 14.65
N ALA A 402 17.33 2.29 15.57
CA ALA A 402 16.92 2.31 16.97
C ALA A 402 18.13 2.52 17.89
N VAL A 403 18.09 3.54 18.72
CA VAL A 403 19.17 3.90 19.65
C VAL A 403 18.62 3.87 21.07
N GLN A 404 19.29 3.13 21.94
CA GLN A 404 18.92 3.00 23.34
C GLN A 404 20.14 3.23 24.23
N ALA A 405 20.08 4.22 25.11
CA ALA A 405 21.12 4.43 26.13
C ALA A 405 20.60 5.14 27.38
N THR A 406 21.33 5.08 28.50
CA THR A 406 20.94 5.88 29.67
C THR A 406 21.10 7.37 29.39
N ALA A 407 22.15 7.76 28.68
CA ALA A 407 22.35 9.12 28.19
C ALA A 407 22.76 9.12 26.72
N ILE A 408 22.13 9.95 25.91
CA ILE A 408 22.47 10.21 24.51
C ILE A 408 22.87 11.67 24.40
N ARG A 409 24.17 11.97 24.26
CA ARG A 409 24.70 13.32 24.13
C ARG A 409 25.56 13.43 22.88
N ALA A 410 25.10 14.26 21.96
CA ALA A 410 25.84 14.69 20.78
C ALA A 410 25.60 16.19 20.51
N PRO A 411 25.88 17.09 21.48
CA PRO A 411 25.56 18.50 21.35
C PRO A 411 26.49 19.19 20.35
N GLU A 412 25.97 20.12 19.54
CA GLU A 412 26.78 20.96 18.67
C GLU A 412 27.89 21.67 19.47
N GLY A 413 29.13 21.61 18.98
CA GLY A 413 30.24 22.36 19.53
C GLY A 413 30.01 23.86 19.33
N SER A 414 29.34 24.52 20.28
CA SER A 414 29.04 25.95 20.52
C SER A 414 29.58 27.14 19.67
N ASN A 415 30.26 27.01 18.52
CA ASN A 415 30.88 28.12 17.78
C ASN A 415 31.05 27.90 16.25
N GLY A 416 30.04 27.44 15.52
CA GLY A 416 30.10 27.41 14.05
C GLY A 416 30.09 28.81 13.42
N GLU A 417 31.25 29.43 13.18
CA GLU A 417 31.36 30.56 12.24
C GLU A 417 31.03 30.06 10.82
N GLU A 418 30.24 30.86 10.08
CA GLU A 418 29.80 30.59 8.70
C GLU A 418 30.96 30.12 7.79
N GLY A 419 31.01 28.81 7.51
CA GLY A 419 31.92 28.19 6.56
C GLY A 419 31.20 27.08 5.79
N GLU A 420 31.66 26.80 4.57
CA GLU A 420 31.01 25.89 3.62
C GLU A 420 31.01 24.42 4.08
N GLY A 421 29.97 24.07 4.84
CA GLY A 421 29.47 22.73 5.22
C GLY A 421 27.97 22.87 5.52
N PRO A 422 27.21 21.78 5.81
CA PRO A 422 25.78 21.91 6.13
C PRO A 422 25.62 22.94 7.24
N ARG A 423 24.93 24.04 6.92
CA ARG A 423 25.06 25.32 7.65
C ARG A 423 24.60 25.22 9.11
N ILE A 424 23.85 24.18 9.51
CA ILE A 424 23.35 23.93 10.87
C ILE A 424 23.08 22.40 11.07
N VAL A 425 23.26 21.86 12.28
CA VAL A 425 22.89 20.48 12.65
C VAL A 425 21.38 20.33 12.82
N GLY A 426 20.78 19.26 12.27
CA GLY A 426 19.35 18.98 12.38
C GLY A 426 18.56 19.46 11.16
N THR A 427 18.98 19.08 9.96
CA THR A 427 18.36 19.51 8.70
C THR A 427 18.18 18.32 7.76
N ALA A 428 16.93 17.96 7.50
CA ALA A 428 16.52 17.01 6.48
C ALA A 428 16.03 17.77 5.24
N GLN A 429 16.67 17.58 4.09
CA GLN A 429 16.40 18.37 2.89
C GLN A 429 16.31 17.54 1.61
N TYR A 430 15.35 17.88 0.75
CA TYR A 430 15.30 17.56 -0.67
C TYR A 430 15.53 18.86 -1.47
N ASP A 431 16.69 18.99 -2.11
CA ASP A 431 17.10 20.24 -2.75
C ASP A 431 16.52 20.42 -4.17
N GLU A 432 16.82 21.57 -4.77
CA GLU A 432 16.34 21.93 -6.12
C GLU A 432 16.90 21.04 -7.24
N PHE A 433 18.01 20.35 -6.98
CA PHE A 433 18.64 19.43 -7.91
C PHE A 433 18.13 18.00 -7.77
N GLY A 434 17.35 17.72 -6.72
CA GLY A 434 16.82 16.39 -6.38
C GLY A 434 17.70 15.58 -5.43
N THR A 435 18.68 16.22 -4.78
CA THR A 435 19.56 15.58 -3.78
C THR A 435 18.85 15.47 -2.45
N LEU A 436 18.89 14.29 -1.84
CA LEU A 436 18.54 14.13 -0.43
C LEU A 436 19.77 14.32 0.45
N SER A 437 19.65 15.11 1.51
CA SER A 437 20.69 15.26 2.54
C SER A 437 20.13 15.30 3.97
N VAL A 438 20.97 14.97 4.94
CA VAL A 438 20.71 15.03 6.38
C VAL A 438 21.96 15.56 7.10
N SER A 439 21.79 16.23 8.25
CA SER A 439 22.90 16.81 9.03
C SER A 439 22.97 16.36 10.50
N ALA A 440 21.95 15.66 11.00
CA ALA A 440 21.91 15.19 12.39
C ALA A 440 22.86 14.01 12.69
N PRO A 441 23.31 13.86 13.96
CA PRO A 441 24.12 12.73 14.41
C PRO A 441 23.46 11.36 14.22
N PHE A 442 22.14 11.31 14.27
CA PHE A 442 21.34 10.12 14.02
C PHE A 442 20.42 10.39 12.85
N SER A 443 20.44 9.53 11.83
CA SER A 443 19.60 9.76 10.67
C SER A 443 19.14 8.50 9.94
N VAL A 444 18.01 8.61 9.25
CA VAL A 444 17.52 7.62 8.31
C VAL A 444 17.18 8.32 6.99
N GLN A 445 17.67 7.78 5.89
CA GLN A 445 17.44 8.34 4.56
C GLN A 445 16.96 7.27 3.58
N ASN A 446 15.93 7.58 2.78
CA ASN A 446 15.41 6.65 1.77
C ASN A 446 15.05 7.36 0.47
N GLY A 447 15.81 7.06 -0.59
CA GLY A 447 15.54 7.51 -1.95
C GLY A 447 15.05 6.35 -2.81
N GLN A 448 13.89 6.48 -3.45
CA GLN A 448 13.39 5.48 -4.40
C GLN A 448 12.91 6.11 -5.69
N ARG A 449 13.17 5.43 -6.80
CA ARG A 449 12.76 5.87 -8.13
C ARG A 449 12.34 4.72 -9.03
N PHE A 450 11.24 4.88 -9.76
CA PHE A 450 10.86 3.97 -10.84
C PHE A 450 10.62 4.70 -12.16
N GLU A 451 11.08 4.11 -13.27
CA GLU A 451 10.97 4.70 -14.62
C GLU A 451 10.02 3.95 -15.54
N MET A 452 10.05 2.62 -15.50
CA MET A 452 9.32 1.77 -16.44
C MET A 452 8.01 1.25 -15.81
N PRO A 453 7.10 0.68 -16.62
CA PRO A 453 5.80 0.24 -16.13
C PRO A 453 5.89 -0.82 -15.03
N VAL A 454 5.03 -0.68 -14.03
CA VAL A 454 4.75 -1.71 -13.02
C VAL A 454 3.34 -2.23 -13.24
N ASN A 455 3.18 -3.51 -13.58
CA ASN A 455 1.89 -4.08 -13.95
C ASN A 455 1.56 -5.36 -13.18
N ALA A 456 0.32 -5.46 -12.69
CA ALA A 456 -0.22 -6.66 -12.06
C ALA A 456 -1.56 -7.06 -12.70
N SER A 457 -1.69 -8.30 -13.14
CA SER A 457 -2.89 -8.82 -13.81
C SER A 457 -3.38 -10.12 -13.16
N ALA A 458 -4.67 -10.17 -12.81
CA ALA A 458 -5.37 -11.37 -12.37
C ALA A 458 -6.44 -11.77 -13.40
N ALA A 459 -6.02 -12.42 -14.48
CA ALA A 459 -6.86 -12.93 -15.56
C ALA A 459 -7.38 -14.36 -15.25
N GLY A 460 -8.38 -14.84 -15.99
CA GLY A 460 -8.87 -16.21 -15.79
C GLY A 460 -9.54 -16.49 -14.43
N SER A 461 -9.70 -15.45 -13.60
CA SER A 461 -9.79 -15.56 -12.14
C SER A 461 -11.19 -15.85 -11.59
N VAL A 462 -12.09 -16.33 -12.45
CA VAL A 462 -13.44 -16.72 -12.05
C VAL A 462 -13.44 -18.01 -11.23
N THR A 463 -14.23 -18.03 -10.16
CA THR A 463 -14.67 -19.27 -9.52
C THR A 463 -15.98 -19.72 -10.13
N GLN A 464 -16.00 -20.88 -10.77
CA GLN A 464 -17.15 -21.35 -11.53
C GLN A 464 -17.60 -22.74 -11.09
N ILE A 465 -18.90 -22.87 -10.79
CA ILE A 465 -19.57 -24.16 -10.59
C ILE A 465 -20.65 -24.30 -11.67
N LYS A 466 -20.56 -25.35 -12.49
CA LYS A 466 -21.49 -25.60 -13.58
C LYS A 466 -22.07 -27.00 -13.51
N THR A 467 -23.40 -27.10 -13.53
CA THR A 467 -24.14 -28.36 -13.68
C THR A 467 -24.97 -28.33 -14.96
N THR A 468 -24.90 -29.39 -15.77
CA THR A 468 -25.76 -29.50 -16.97
C THR A 468 -27.10 -30.17 -16.68
N GLY A 469 -27.20 -30.94 -15.60
CA GLY A 469 -28.45 -31.53 -15.09
C GLY A 469 -29.19 -30.62 -14.10
N GLY A 470 -30.25 -31.18 -13.53
CA GLY A 470 -31.04 -30.55 -12.46
C GLY A 470 -30.39 -30.71 -11.08
N LEU A 471 -30.88 -29.91 -10.14
CA LEU A 471 -30.52 -29.97 -8.73
C LEU A 471 -31.75 -30.41 -7.93
N VAL A 472 -31.60 -31.41 -7.07
CA VAL A 472 -32.66 -31.91 -6.19
C VAL A 472 -32.09 -32.12 -4.80
N ASP A 473 -32.63 -31.45 -3.78
CA ASP A 473 -32.11 -31.52 -2.40
C ASP A 473 -30.60 -31.21 -2.32
N ALA A 474 -30.12 -30.27 -3.14
CA ALA A 474 -28.70 -29.96 -3.27
C ALA A 474 -28.33 -28.63 -2.61
N SER A 475 -27.09 -28.52 -2.15
CA SER A 475 -26.50 -27.28 -1.64
C SER A 475 -25.25 -26.93 -2.43
N ILE A 476 -25.26 -25.80 -3.11
CA ILE A 476 -24.13 -25.30 -3.91
C ILE A 476 -23.69 -23.95 -3.39
N THR A 477 -22.40 -23.82 -3.12
CA THR A 477 -21.80 -22.65 -2.49
C THR A 477 -20.54 -22.22 -3.24
N ALA A 478 -20.43 -20.92 -3.54
CA ALA A 478 -19.21 -20.27 -4.01
C ALA A 478 -18.94 -19.08 -3.07
N GLN A 479 -18.07 -19.28 -2.08
CA GLN A 479 -17.94 -18.35 -0.95
C GLN A 479 -16.51 -17.90 -0.71
N ASN A 480 -16.34 -16.63 -0.33
CA ASN A 480 -15.05 -16.07 0.12
C ASN A 480 -13.89 -16.28 -0.87
N ASN A 481 -14.17 -16.44 -2.16
CA ASN A 481 -13.11 -16.53 -3.17
C ASN A 481 -12.61 -15.12 -3.48
N SER A 482 -11.31 -14.98 -3.71
CA SER A 482 -10.66 -13.70 -3.96
C SER A 482 -9.91 -13.68 -5.29
N ALA A 483 -10.05 -12.61 -6.06
CA ALA A 483 -9.15 -12.27 -7.16
C ALA A 483 -8.52 -10.91 -6.86
N THR A 484 -7.19 -10.82 -6.82
CA THR A 484 -6.49 -9.59 -6.43
C THR A 484 -5.30 -9.30 -7.34
N ALA A 485 -5.24 -8.07 -7.86
CA ALA A 485 -4.07 -7.53 -8.53
C ALA A 485 -3.55 -6.29 -7.78
N ALA A 486 -2.25 -6.19 -7.55
CA ALA A 486 -1.64 -5.05 -6.87
C ALA A 486 -0.33 -4.66 -7.55
N ALA A 487 -0.26 -3.44 -8.08
CA ALA A 487 0.93 -2.84 -8.65
C ALA A 487 1.37 -1.64 -7.82
N THR A 488 2.65 -1.57 -7.45
CA THR A 488 3.21 -0.46 -6.69
C THR A 488 4.54 0.00 -7.25
N GLY A 489 4.69 1.28 -7.58
CA GLY A 489 5.95 1.85 -8.06
C GLY A 489 7.02 1.83 -6.95
N ASN A 490 6.86 2.70 -5.96
CA ASN A 490 7.73 2.82 -4.79
C ASN A 490 6.94 2.56 -3.50
N ARG A 491 7.50 1.75 -2.61
CA ARG A 491 6.98 1.49 -1.27
C ARG A 491 8.07 1.60 -0.23
N ALA A 492 7.83 2.37 0.83
CA ALA A 492 8.79 2.54 1.91
C ALA A 492 8.15 2.63 3.31
N ALA A 493 8.83 2.06 4.30
CA ALA A 493 8.59 2.30 5.71
C ALA A 493 9.91 2.61 6.41
N ASN A 494 10.05 3.84 6.91
CA ASN A 494 11.26 4.36 7.55
C ASN A 494 10.99 4.70 9.02
N GLY A 495 11.91 4.33 9.91
CA GLY A 495 11.77 4.55 11.34
C GLY A 495 13.06 4.99 12.01
N LEU A 496 13.01 6.05 12.81
CA LEU A 496 14.10 6.52 13.67
C LEU A 496 13.58 6.65 15.11
N ALA A 497 14.20 5.91 16.03
CA ALA A 497 13.83 5.92 17.44
C ALA A 497 15.04 6.21 18.34
N LEU A 498 14.91 7.21 19.21
CA LEU A 498 15.87 7.52 20.28
C LEU A 498 15.19 7.33 21.65
N ASP A 499 15.76 6.46 22.49
CA ASP A 499 15.26 6.16 23.84
C ASP A 499 16.39 6.31 24.85
N GLY A 500 16.27 7.29 25.75
CA GLY A 500 17.21 7.41 26.86
C GLY A 500 16.74 8.29 28.02
N ASN A 501 17.37 8.19 29.18
CA ASN A 501 16.98 9.01 30.33
C ASN A 501 17.30 10.49 30.10
N ILE A 502 18.43 10.78 29.44
CA ILE A 502 18.86 12.13 29.04
C ILE A 502 19.14 12.10 27.54
N VAL A 503 18.54 13.00 26.77
CA VAL A 503 18.71 13.13 25.32
C VAL A 503 19.12 14.58 24.98
N ALA A 504 20.32 14.76 24.46
CA ALA A 504 20.88 16.03 24.03
C ALA A 504 21.55 15.83 22.66
N THR A 505 20.74 15.64 21.62
CA THR A 505 21.15 15.36 20.24
C THR A 505 20.06 15.78 19.26
N ALA A 506 20.43 15.95 17.99
CA ALA A 506 19.48 16.04 16.87
C ALA A 506 19.22 14.67 16.20
N ALA A 507 18.13 14.57 15.44
CA ALA A 507 17.75 13.40 14.66
C ALA A 507 16.99 13.78 13.37
N ASP A 508 17.43 13.24 12.23
CA ASP A 508 16.87 13.54 10.91
C ASP A 508 16.28 12.29 10.25
N LEU A 509 15.05 12.38 9.74
CA LEU A 509 14.46 11.39 8.86
C LEU A 509 14.10 12.05 7.54
N ASN A 510 14.68 11.58 6.43
CA ASN A 510 14.45 12.14 5.11
C ASN A 510 14.07 11.08 4.08
N SER A 511 12.92 11.22 3.44
CA SER A 511 12.41 10.27 2.44
C SER A 511 12.01 10.97 1.15
N ALA A 512 12.44 10.44 0.00
CA ALA A 512 11.97 10.88 -1.30
C ALA A 512 11.63 9.73 -2.24
N GLN A 513 10.45 9.80 -2.85
CA GLN A 513 9.92 8.79 -3.78
C GLN A 513 9.51 9.48 -5.09
N VAL A 514 10.10 9.05 -6.20
CA VAL A 514 9.86 9.66 -7.51
C VAL A 514 9.43 8.62 -8.55
N GLY A 515 8.41 8.93 -9.33
CA GLY A 515 7.87 8.05 -10.37
C GLY A 515 7.79 8.71 -11.75
N TYR A 516 8.12 7.94 -12.79
CA TYR A 516 8.00 8.36 -14.19
C TYR A 516 7.22 7.38 -15.07
N GLY A 517 7.10 6.12 -14.65
CA GLY A 517 6.41 5.06 -15.40
C GLY A 517 4.93 4.94 -15.08
N ASP A 518 4.24 4.12 -15.87
CA ASP A 518 2.85 3.74 -15.59
C ASP A 518 2.78 2.72 -14.44
N VAL A 519 1.69 2.75 -13.69
CA VAL A 519 1.37 1.71 -12.70
C VAL A 519 -0.04 1.20 -12.97
N GLN A 520 -0.16 -0.09 -13.29
CA GLN A 520 -1.41 -0.67 -13.76
C GLN A 520 -1.76 -1.94 -12.99
N ALA A 521 -3.02 -2.06 -12.58
CA ALA A 521 -3.54 -3.25 -11.94
C ALA A 521 -4.88 -3.65 -12.56
N SER A 522 -5.04 -4.92 -12.94
CA SER A 522 -6.29 -5.40 -13.54
C SER A 522 -6.77 -6.74 -12.97
N ALA A 523 -8.09 -6.90 -12.86
CA ALA A 523 -8.71 -8.17 -12.49
C ALA A 523 -9.93 -8.47 -13.38
N GLY A 524 -9.80 -9.53 -14.17
CA GLY A 524 -10.78 -9.91 -15.20
C GLY A 524 -10.86 -8.93 -16.37
N ASP A 525 -11.59 -9.34 -17.41
CA ASP A 525 -11.90 -8.50 -18.57
C ASP A 525 -13.33 -8.78 -19.11
N ASP A 526 -13.71 -8.11 -20.20
CA ASP A 526 -15.05 -8.26 -20.79
C ASP A 526 -15.38 -9.67 -21.31
N TYR A 527 -14.37 -10.44 -21.70
CA TYR A 527 -14.49 -11.82 -22.15
C TYR A 527 -14.39 -12.82 -20.98
N ASP A 528 -13.60 -12.49 -19.95
CA ASP A 528 -13.38 -13.32 -18.78
C ASP A 528 -13.45 -12.55 -17.45
N ARG A 529 -14.69 -12.33 -17.00
CA ARG A 529 -14.98 -11.59 -15.77
C ARG A 529 -14.52 -12.34 -14.52
N ALA A 530 -13.81 -11.67 -13.62
CA ALA A 530 -13.47 -12.18 -12.29
C ALA A 530 -14.73 -12.39 -11.41
N GLY A 531 -14.56 -12.99 -10.23
CA GLY A 531 -15.64 -13.19 -9.26
C GLY A 531 -16.12 -14.64 -9.19
N ALA A 532 -17.44 -14.85 -8.99
CA ALA A 532 -17.98 -16.18 -8.71
C ALA A 532 -19.32 -16.44 -9.40
N ARG A 533 -19.46 -17.63 -10.02
CA ARG A 533 -20.66 -17.99 -10.80
C ARG A 533 -21.10 -19.43 -10.52
N ILE A 534 -22.38 -19.61 -10.20
CA ILE A 534 -23.08 -20.89 -10.13
C ILE A 534 -24.08 -20.95 -11.29
N MET A 535 -23.97 -21.97 -12.14
CA MET A 535 -24.85 -22.18 -13.28
C MET A 535 -25.41 -23.60 -13.28
N ALA A 536 -26.69 -23.72 -12.96
CA ALA A 536 -27.47 -24.94 -13.17
C ALA A 536 -28.32 -24.78 -14.44
N HIS A 537 -28.15 -25.68 -15.39
CA HIS A 537 -28.95 -25.65 -16.63
C HIS A 537 -30.34 -26.29 -16.47
N GLY A 538 -30.49 -27.26 -15.55
CA GLY A 538 -31.77 -27.87 -15.22
C GLY A 538 -32.55 -27.12 -14.13
N ASP A 539 -33.68 -27.70 -13.72
CA ASP A 539 -34.47 -27.20 -12.61
C ASP A 539 -33.72 -27.35 -11.28
N VAL A 540 -34.00 -26.44 -10.36
CA VAL A 540 -33.45 -26.36 -9.00
C VAL A 540 -34.62 -26.59 -8.05
N ILE A 541 -34.68 -27.77 -7.44
CA ILE A 541 -35.80 -28.25 -6.62
C ILE A 541 -35.29 -28.55 -5.21
N ASP A 542 -35.99 -28.06 -4.17
CA ASP A 542 -35.63 -28.25 -2.76
C ASP A 542 -34.15 -27.93 -2.44
N SER A 543 -33.55 -26.97 -3.16
CA SER A 543 -32.10 -26.75 -3.21
C SER A 543 -31.70 -25.34 -2.76
N SER A 544 -30.41 -25.14 -2.49
CA SER A 544 -29.82 -23.85 -2.11
C SER A 544 -28.61 -23.51 -2.99
N LEU A 545 -28.60 -22.30 -3.56
CA LEU A 545 -27.47 -21.73 -4.30
C LEU A 545 -26.99 -20.46 -3.60
N GLN A 546 -25.70 -20.38 -3.27
CA GLN A 546 -25.13 -19.22 -2.59
C GLN A 546 -23.84 -18.75 -3.24
N VAL A 547 -23.80 -17.47 -3.62
CA VAL A 547 -22.60 -16.73 -4.02
C VAL A 547 -22.39 -15.62 -3.01
N ALA A 548 -21.48 -15.81 -2.05
CA ALA A 548 -21.36 -14.90 -0.92
C ALA A 548 -19.94 -14.57 -0.50
N GLY A 549 -19.71 -13.32 -0.10
CA GLY A 549 -18.42 -12.89 0.44
C GLY A 549 -17.25 -12.95 -0.56
N ASN A 550 -17.51 -13.13 -1.85
CA ASN A 550 -16.46 -13.15 -2.87
C ASN A 550 -15.95 -11.73 -3.13
N ASP A 551 -14.68 -11.63 -3.43
CA ASP A 551 -13.96 -10.36 -3.44
C ASP A 551 -13.09 -10.22 -4.69
N VAL A 552 -13.22 -9.10 -5.39
CA VAL A 552 -12.37 -8.78 -6.54
C VAL A 552 -11.74 -7.41 -6.32
N ARG A 553 -10.41 -7.35 -6.33
CA ARG A 553 -9.66 -6.12 -6.06
C ARG A 553 -8.56 -5.89 -7.08
N ALA A 554 -8.39 -4.65 -7.46
CA ALA A 554 -7.23 -4.17 -8.21
C ALA A 554 -6.76 -2.87 -7.55
N SER A 555 -5.44 -2.73 -7.39
CA SER A 555 -4.84 -1.55 -6.77
C SER A 555 -3.56 -1.16 -7.50
N ALA A 556 -3.54 0.05 -8.05
CA ALA A 556 -2.34 0.67 -8.61
C ALA A 556 -1.92 1.82 -7.70
N ILE A 557 -0.67 1.80 -7.23
CA ILE A 557 -0.13 2.81 -6.32
C ILE A 557 1.22 3.31 -6.84
N ALA A 558 1.40 4.61 -7.10
CA ALA A 558 2.69 5.11 -7.56
C ALA A 558 3.73 5.14 -6.43
N ASN A 559 3.45 5.87 -5.35
CA ASN A 559 4.33 6.08 -4.20
C ASN A 559 3.56 5.87 -2.89
N ASP A 560 3.99 4.93 -2.03
CA ASP A 560 3.42 4.67 -0.70
C ASP A 560 4.51 4.72 0.37
N VAL A 561 4.41 5.68 1.30
CA VAL A 561 5.48 5.98 2.26
C VAL A 561 4.93 6.15 3.66
N SER A 562 5.56 5.46 4.61
CA SER A 562 5.36 5.69 6.05
C SER A 562 6.67 6.07 6.72
N ASN A 563 6.68 7.20 7.43
CA ASN A 563 7.83 7.71 8.17
C ASN A 563 7.47 7.88 9.65
N THR A 564 8.33 7.39 10.54
CA THR A 564 8.15 7.56 11.99
C THR A 564 9.44 8.04 12.65
N LEU A 565 9.41 9.20 13.26
CA LEU A 565 10.45 9.74 14.14
C LEU A 565 9.93 9.76 15.58
N ALA A 566 10.57 9.03 16.48
CA ALA A 566 10.18 8.94 17.89
C ALA A 566 11.36 9.22 18.81
N VAL A 567 11.16 10.16 19.74
CA VAL A 567 12.17 10.55 20.73
C VAL A 567 11.53 10.48 22.11
N SER A 568 12.17 9.72 23.02
CA SER A 568 11.71 9.60 24.40
C SER A 568 12.84 9.82 25.37
N GLY A 569 12.56 10.57 26.44
CA GLY A 569 13.44 10.63 27.59
C GLY A 569 12.86 11.32 28.81
N ASN A 570 13.60 11.36 29.92
CA ASN A 570 13.15 12.15 31.08
C ASN A 570 13.50 13.63 30.88
N GLU A 571 14.73 13.88 30.43
CA GLU A 571 15.25 15.21 30.12
C GLU A 571 15.68 15.22 28.64
N ILE A 572 15.12 16.14 27.86
CA ILE A 572 15.53 16.39 26.47
C ILE A 572 15.93 17.86 26.34
N SER A 573 17.11 18.12 25.77
CA SER A 573 17.65 19.48 25.62
C SER A 573 18.04 19.76 24.17
N ASN A 574 18.03 21.04 23.79
CA ASN A 574 18.50 21.48 22.47
C ASN A 574 19.95 21.05 22.24
N ALA A 575 20.21 20.52 21.05
CA ALA A 575 21.52 20.16 20.55
C ALA A 575 21.74 20.61 19.10
N SER A 576 20.74 21.22 18.47
CA SER A 576 20.84 21.86 17.16
C SER A 576 21.38 23.29 17.28
N GLY A 577 21.96 23.79 16.19
CA GLY A 577 22.34 25.20 16.05
C GLY A 577 21.19 26.07 15.54
N HIS A 578 19.97 25.54 15.48
CA HIS A 578 18.81 26.24 14.96
C HIS A 578 18.28 27.23 16.00
N TYR A 579 17.98 28.44 15.55
CA TYR A 579 17.27 29.43 16.36
C TYR A 579 15.76 29.26 16.30
N ASP A 580 15.23 28.75 15.19
CA ASP A 580 13.83 28.40 14.98
C ASP A 580 13.75 27.07 14.23
N ALA A 581 12.68 26.31 14.47
CA ALA A 581 12.28 25.20 13.62
C ALA A 581 11.62 25.72 12.34
N VAL A 582 11.96 25.10 11.21
CA VAL A 582 11.48 25.47 9.87
C VAL A 582 10.94 24.24 9.15
N ALA A 583 9.72 24.34 8.60
CA ALA A 583 9.13 23.30 7.75
C ALA A 583 8.49 23.90 6.50
N GLY A 584 8.67 23.24 5.36
CA GLY A 584 8.02 23.60 4.09
C GLY A 584 9.04 23.84 2.97
N GLN A 585 8.71 24.75 2.06
CA GLN A 585 9.63 25.16 1.01
C GLN A 585 10.50 26.32 1.49
N GLU A 586 11.81 26.16 1.39
CA GLU A 586 12.78 27.25 1.56
C GLU A 586 13.65 27.33 0.30
N TYR A 587 13.78 28.53 -0.28
CA TYR A 587 14.37 28.72 -1.60
C TYR A 587 13.69 27.85 -2.67
N ALA A 588 14.41 26.92 -3.30
CA ALA A 588 13.92 26.05 -4.37
C ALA A 588 13.79 24.56 -3.96
N GLY A 589 14.01 24.24 -2.67
CA GLY A 589 13.90 22.88 -2.13
C GLY A 589 12.86 22.77 -1.00
N PHE A 590 12.60 21.53 -0.58
CA PHE A 590 11.75 21.22 0.57
C PHE A 590 12.61 20.74 1.73
N LEU A 591 12.38 21.29 2.93
CA LEU A 591 13.15 20.90 4.10
C LEU A 591 12.35 20.91 5.39
N ALA A 592 12.89 20.17 6.37
CA ALA A 592 12.59 20.26 7.78
C ALA A 592 13.91 20.54 8.50
N ALA A 593 13.95 21.59 9.32
CA ALA A 593 15.13 22.03 10.05
C ALA A 593 14.77 22.30 11.51
N ALA A 594 15.32 21.50 12.43
CA ALA A 594 15.11 21.56 13.88
C ALA A 594 16.00 20.49 14.57
N ASP A 595 15.99 20.39 15.90
CA ASP A 595 16.58 19.23 16.59
C ASP A 595 16.01 17.91 16.07
N TYR A 596 14.70 17.87 15.83
CA TYR A 596 14.01 16.70 15.32
C TYR A 596 13.30 17.04 14.01
N ALA A 597 13.90 16.62 12.90
CA ALA A 597 13.45 16.95 11.57
C ALA A 597 12.95 15.72 10.81
N LEU A 598 11.72 15.79 10.29
CA LEU A 598 11.14 14.78 9.41
C LEU A 598 10.75 15.45 8.09
N ALA A 599 11.42 15.09 7.00
CA ALA A 599 11.11 15.53 5.64
C ALA A 599 10.63 14.37 4.78
N ASN A 600 9.54 14.59 4.04
CA ASN A 600 8.98 13.64 3.09
C ASN A 600 8.64 14.33 1.77
N PHE A 601 9.19 13.85 0.67
CA PHE A 601 8.92 14.34 -0.68
C PHE A 601 8.41 13.20 -1.58
N GLN A 602 7.27 13.38 -2.23
CA GLN A 602 6.77 12.43 -3.25
C GLN A 602 6.50 13.17 -4.56
N GLY A 603 7.11 12.67 -5.64
CA GLY A 603 7.01 13.25 -6.98
C GLY A 603 6.49 12.23 -8.01
N LEU A 604 5.60 12.67 -8.91
CA LEU A 604 5.12 11.85 -10.03
C LEU A 604 5.00 12.68 -11.31
N GLY A 605 5.58 12.20 -12.41
CA GLY A 605 5.37 12.76 -13.76
C GLY A 605 6.04 14.11 -14.05
N PHE A 606 6.65 14.75 -13.05
CA PHE A 606 7.51 15.91 -13.24
C PHE A 606 8.95 15.44 -13.40
N ALA A 607 9.44 15.40 -14.65
CA ALA A 607 10.87 15.25 -14.90
C ALA A 607 11.58 16.38 -14.15
N GLY A 608 12.37 16.03 -13.14
CA GLY A 608 13.25 16.98 -12.47
C GLY A 608 14.04 17.70 -13.55
N GLY A 609 13.97 19.03 -13.53
CA GLY A 609 14.80 19.86 -14.38
C GLY A 609 16.25 19.61 -14.03
N ASN A 610 16.89 18.66 -14.71
CA ASN A 610 18.32 18.78 -14.95
C ASN A 610 18.46 20.13 -15.65
N GLY A 611 19.27 21.05 -15.12
CA GLY A 611 19.46 22.42 -15.60
C GLY A 611 19.95 22.58 -17.06
N GLU A 612 19.70 21.63 -17.94
CA GLU A 612 19.59 21.83 -19.37
C GLU A 612 18.17 22.29 -19.69
N GLU A 613 18.00 23.62 -19.87
CA GLU A 613 16.94 24.18 -20.71
C GLU A 613 16.99 23.47 -22.08
N GLY A 614 16.29 22.33 -22.23
CA GLY A 614 16.37 21.56 -23.48
C GLY A 614 15.78 20.15 -23.51
N SER A 615 15.45 19.49 -22.40
CA SER A 615 14.79 18.17 -22.48
C SER A 615 13.29 18.29 -22.70
N GLU A 616 12.87 18.22 -23.97
CA GLU A 616 11.48 18.14 -24.44
C GLU A 616 10.79 16.81 -24.08
N THR A 617 10.86 16.33 -22.84
CA THR A 617 9.88 15.35 -22.32
C THR A 617 8.67 16.05 -21.69
N SER A 618 8.43 17.32 -22.06
CA SER A 618 7.25 18.09 -21.69
C SER A 618 5.99 17.51 -22.33
N GLY A 619 5.44 16.43 -21.77
CA GLY A 619 4.14 15.91 -22.20
C GLY A 619 3.79 14.48 -21.79
N TYR A 620 4.75 13.65 -21.36
CA TYR A 620 4.38 12.33 -20.83
C TYR A 620 3.82 12.47 -19.42
N ARG A 621 2.55 12.08 -19.25
CA ARG A 621 1.92 11.93 -17.94
C ARG A 621 1.81 10.44 -17.68
N PRO A 622 2.39 9.91 -16.59
CA PRO A 622 2.23 8.51 -16.24
C PRO A 622 0.76 8.20 -15.96
N LEU A 623 0.31 7.03 -16.42
CA LEU A 623 -1.01 6.51 -16.15
C LEU A 623 -0.95 5.62 -14.91
N ILE A 624 -1.71 5.98 -13.89
CA ILE A 624 -1.94 5.14 -12.70
C ILE A 624 -3.36 4.59 -12.82
N SER A 625 -3.48 3.31 -13.21
CA SER A 625 -4.78 2.73 -13.57
C SER A 625 -5.11 1.44 -12.83
N SER A 626 -6.35 1.33 -12.38
CA SER A 626 -6.93 0.12 -11.82
C SER A 626 -8.22 -0.21 -12.57
N ASP A 627 -8.28 -1.38 -13.19
CA ASP A 627 -9.45 -1.84 -13.95
C ASP A 627 -9.97 -3.19 -13.45
N ILE A 628 -11.28 -3.28 -13.23
CA ILE A 628 -11.91 -4.51 -12.77
C ILE A 628 -13.19 -4.76 -13.54
N VAL A 629 -13.28 -5.97 -14.09
CA VAL A 629 -14.51 -6.48 -14.68
C VAL A 629 -14.93 -7.75 -13.95
N GLY A 630 -15.96 -7.64 -13.12
CA GLY A 630 -16.42 -8.69 -12.21
C GLY A 630 -17.83 -9.21 -12.52
N SER A 631 -18.11 -10.43 -12.06
CA SER A 631 -19.43 -11.06 -12.17
C SER A 631 -19.75 -11.97 -10.99
N PHE A 632 -20.92 -11.75 -10.38
CA PHE A 632 -21.48 -12.56 -9.30
C PHE A 632 -22.84 -13.11 -9.72
N GLU A 633 -22.93 -14.42 -9.97
CA GLU A 633 -24.12 -15.01 -10.58
C GLU A 633 -24.55 -16.32 -9.95
N ALA A 634 -25.86 -16.51 -9.80
CA ALA A 634 -26.46 -17.78 -9.42
C ALA A 634 -27.71 -18.03 -10.27
N ARG A 635 -27.66 -19.04 -11.15
CA ARG A 635 -28.68 -19.27 -12.18
C ARG A 635 -29.18 -20.72 -12.16
N GLY A 636 -30.48 -20.89 -12.38
CA GLY A 636 -31.15 -22.18 -12.60
C GLY A 636 -32.14 -22.11 -13.77
N GLY A 637 -32.70 -23.26 -14.18
CA GLY A 637 -33.85 -23.36 -15.07
C GLY A 637 -35.11 -22.78 -14.42
N SER A 638 -35.85 -23.61 -13.69
CA SER A 638 -36.84 -23.16 -12.69
C SER A 638 -36.29 -23.31 -11.26
N ILE A 639 -36.68 -22.42 -10.36
CA ILE A 639 -36.34 -22.44 -8.94
C ILE A 639 -37.60 -22.79 -8.15
N ILE A 640 -37.72 -24.04 -7.71
CA ILE A 640 -38.93 -24.60 -7.07
C ILE A 640 -38.58 -24.99 -5.64
N ASP A 641 -39.32 -24.48 -4.64
CA ASP A 641 -39.11 -24.75 -3.21
C ASP A 641 -37.63 -24.50 -2.77
N SER A 642 -36.95 -23.60 -3.47
CA SER A 642 -35.50 -23.43 -3.42
C SER A 642 -35.09 -22.00 -3.05
N SER A 643 -33.83 -21.83 -2.65
CA SER A 643 -33.27 -20.51 -2.32
C SER A 643 -32.03 -20.18 -3.15
N VAL A 644 -31.95 -18.93 -3.60
CA VAL A 644 -30.79 -18.35 -4.30
C VAL A 644 -30.36 -17.08 -3.55
N ALA A 645 -29.09 -17.01 -3.16
CA ALA A 645 -28.53 -15.88 -2.44
C ALA A 645 -27.23 -15.39 -3.10
N ILE A 646 -27.18 -14.10 -3.46
CA ILE A 646 -25.99 -13.38 -3.90
C ILE A 646 -25.75 -12.25 -2.90
N GLU A 647 -24.90 -12.51 -1.90
CA GLU A 647 -24.85 -11.67 -0.69
C GLU A 647 -23.43 -11.27 -0.30
N GLY A 648 -23.20 -9.98 -0.01
CA GLY A 648 -21.94 -9.52 0.57
C GLY A 648 -20.73 -9.65 -0.36
N ASN A 649 -20.91 -9.72 -1.68
CA ASN A 649 -19.78 -9.75 -2.61
C ASN A 649 -19.25 -8.32 -2.83
N ALA A 650 -17.94 -8.19 -2.99
CA ALA A 650 -17.26 -6.90 -3.08
C ALA A 650 -16.39 -6.81 -4.35
N GLN A 651 -16.38 -5.63 -4.95
CA GLN A 651 -15.48 -5.26 -6.04
C GLN A 651 -14.90 -3.88 -5.75
N VAL A 652 -13.57 -3.75 -5.72
CA VAL A 652 -12.89 -2.49 -5.36
C VAL A 652 -11.72 -2.21 -6.30
N ALA A 653 -11.85 -1.19 -7.14
CA ALA A 653 -10.77 -0.64 -7.97
C ALA A 653 -10.15 0.58 -7.28
N THR A 654 -8.82 0.68 -7.23
CA THR A 654 -8.12 1.76 -6.52
C THR A 654 -6.89 2.24 -7.29
N ALA A 655 -6.85 3.52 -7.62
CA ALA A 655 -5.69 4.17 -8.25
C ALA A 655 -5.18 5.32 -7.36
N LEU A 656 -3.97 5.17 -6.79
CA LEU A 656 -3.39 6.14 -5.86
C LEU A 656 -2.04 6.60 -6.41
N ALA A 657 -1.79 7.92 -6.48
CA ALA A 657 -0.47 8.40 -6.87
C ALA A 657 0.45 8.51 -5.64
N ASN A 658 0.37 9.61 -4.89
CA ASN A 658 1.23 9.87 -3.73
C ASN A 658 0.46 9.64 -2.42
N LEU A 659 0.86 8.64 -1.65
CA LEU A 659 0.33 8.33 -0.32
C LEU A 659 1.44 8.49 0.74
N ALA A 660 1.22 9.36 1.72
CA ALA A 660 2.18 9.61 2.80
C ALA A 660 1.53 9.49 4.18
N SER A 661 2.24 8.83 5.10
CA SER A 661 1.92 8.80 6.52
C SER A 661 3.16 9.17 7.32
N ASN A 662 3.18 10.38 7.89
CA ASN A 662 4.32 10.91 8.65
C ASN A 662 3.94 11.09 10.11
N SER A 663 4.74 10.54 11.01
CA SER A 663 4.58 10.69 12.46
C SER A 663 5.88 11.16 13.10
N LEU A 664 5.82 12.29 13.80
CA LEU A 664 6.87 12.82 14.66
C LEU A 664 6.34 12.84 16.09
N SER A 665 7.07 12.22 17.02
CA SER A 665 6.70 12.17 18.44
C SER A 665 7.88 12.48 19.36
N ILE A 666 7.64 13.35 20.33
CA ILE A 666 8.56 13.70 21.41
C ILE A 666 7.82 13.50 22.73
N GLU A 667 8.34 12.61 23.57
CA GLU A 667 7.78 12.33 24.89
C GLU A 667 8.86 12.58 25.96
N ALA A 668 8.60 13.56 26.84
CA ALA A 668 9.54 13.94 27.89
C ALA A 668 8.90 14.18 29.26
N THR A 669 9.71 14.19 30.33
CA THR A 669 9.30 14.90 31.55
C THR A 669 9.60 16.40 31.41
N ALA A 670 10.78 16.77 30.93
CA ALA A 670 11.17 18.15 30.68
C ALA A 670 11.87 18.32 29.32
N LEU A 671 11.44 19.32 28.55
CA LEU A 671 12.12 19.86 27.36
C LEU A 671 12.85 21.16 27.73
N ASP A 672 13.93 21.06 28.52
CA ASP A 672 14.95 22.07 28.89
C ASP A 672 15.73 21.61 30.15
N ASP A 673 16.98 22.06 30.31
CA ASP A 673 17.70 22.06 31.59
C ASP A 673 17.81 23.51 32.11
N TRP A 674 16.78 23.93 32.86
CA TRP A 674 16.69 25.16 33.67
C TRP A 674 17.64 26.30 33.25
N GLY A 675 17.34 26.92 32.10
CA GLY A 675 17.98 28.16 31.65
C GLY A 675 18.65 28.10 30.26
N GLY A 676 18.42 27.05 29.49
CA GLY A 676 18.84 26.91 28.09
C GLY A 676 17.66 27.03 27.11
N TYR A 677 17.95 26.85 25.81
CA TYR A 677 16.94 26.71 24.77
C TYR A 677 16.38 25.28 24.78
N ALA A 678 15.08 25.12 24.62
CA ALA A 678 14.41 23.83 24.45
C ALA A 678 14.63 23.29 23.01
N PRO A 679 14.54 21.97 22.78
CA PRO A 679 14.62 21.40 21.44
C PRO A 679 13.38 21.74 20.61
N GLY A 680 13.58 22.04 19.32
CA GLY A 680 12.50 22.25 18.35
C GLY A 680 12.13 20.99 17.57
N SER A 681 11.04 21.06 16.80
CA SER A 681 10.67 19.99 15.86
C SER A 681 10.06 20.51 14.57
N ALA A 682 10.42 19.91 13.44
CA ALA A 682 9.89 20.26 12.13
C ALA A 682 9.41 19.02 11.37
N LEU A 683 8.18 19.05 10.87
CA LEU A 683 7.63 18.05 9.95
C LEU A 683 7.27 18.72 8.62
N SER A 684 7.96 18.36 7.54
CA SER A 684 7.70 18.85 6.19
C SER A 684 7.25 17.71 5.28
N SER A 685 6.04 17.83 4.72
CA SER A 685 5.47 16.87 3.77
C SER A 685 5.10 17.56 2.47
N ALA A 686 5.71 17.13 1.36
CA ALA A 686 5.47 17.64 0.03
C ALA A 686 5.07 16.52 -0.94
N GLN A 687 3.93 16.67 -1.62
CA GLN A 687 3.46 15.73 -2.64
C GLN A 687 3.12 16.48 -3.92
N ILE A 688 3.80 16.14 -5.01
CA ILE A 688 3.68 16.83 -6.29
C ILE A 688 3.42 15.80 -7.39
N ALA A 689 2.27 15.89 -8.06
CA ALA A 689 1.83 14.91 -9.04
C ALA A 689 1.35 15.56 -10.33
N GLY A 690 1.90 15.11 -11.46
CA GLY A 690 1.49 15.44 -12.81
C GLY A 690 1.18 14.14 -13.56
N ALA A 691 -0.01 13.59 -13.34
CA ALA A 691 -0.35 12.23 -13.78
C ALA A 691 -1.83 12.09 -14.17
N ASP A 692 -2.16 11.00 -14.86
CA ASP A 692 -3.54 10.60 -15.11
C ASP A 692 -3.88 9.39 -14.24
N LEU A 693 -4.93 9.51 -13.43
CA LEU A 693 -5.42 8.44 -12.57
C LEU A 693 -6.76 7.92 -13.12
N GLU A 694 -6.87 6.61 -13.27
CA GLU A 694 -8.08 5.93 -13.71
C GLU A 694 -8.43 4.76 -12.79
N ALA A 695 -9.62 4.79 -12.17
CA ALA A 695 -10.15 3.64 -11.44
C ALA A 695 -11.51 3.24 -12.01
N THR A 696 -11.58 2.06 -12.63
CA THR A 696 -12.79 1.51 -13.26
C THR A 696 -13.20 0.21 -12.60
N SER A 697 -14.47 0.12 -12.23
CA SER A 697 -15.05 -1.09 -11.64
C SER A 697 -16.42 -1.39 -12.25
N ASP A 698 -16.48 -2.39 -13.14
CA ASP A 698 -17.71 -2.90 -13.75
C ASP A 698 -18.14 -4.22 -13.11
N MET A 699 -19.23 -4.17 -12.33
CA MET A 699 -19.81 -5.31 -11.65
C MET A 699 -21.10 -5.78 -12.33
N ARG A 700 -21.14 -7.07 -12.68
CA ARG A 700 -22.38 -7.74 -13.11
C ARG A 700 -22.95 -8.62 -12.00
N ILE A 701 -24.23 -8.47 -11.69
CA ILE A 701 -24.98 -9.35 -10.79
C ILE A 701 -26.14 -9.98 -11.54
N ALA A 702 -26.35 -11.29 -11.40
CA ALA A 702 -27.46 -11.97 -12.05
C ALA A 702 -28.03 -13.16 -11.26
N ALA A 703 -29.36 -13.17 -11.10
CA ALA A 703 -30.12 -14.35 -10.70
C ALA A 703 -31.26 -14.62 -11.70
N THR A 704 -31.44 -15.87 -12.13
CA THR A 704 -32.43 -16.23 -13.18
C THR A 704 -33.26 -17.46 -12.83
N GLY A 705 -34.53 -17.45 -13.26
CA GLY A 705 -35.46 -18.58 -13.25
C GLY A 705 -36.91 -18.13 -13.02
N GLU A 706 -37.88 -18.96 -13.42
CA GLU A 706 -39.22 -18.91 -12.82
C GLU A 706 -39.08 -19.36 -11.37
N VAL A 707 -39.67 -18.65 -10.41
CA VAL A 707 -39.56 -18.98 -8.99
C VAL A 707 -40.93 -19.36 -8.45
N ILE A 708 -41.05 -20.58 -7.94
CA ILE A 708 -42.27 -21.17 -7.41
C ILE A 708 -42.00 -21.60 -5.97
N ASP A 709 -42.76 -21.05 -5.02
CA ASP A 709 -42.63 -21.32 -3.59
C ASP A 709 -41.18 -21.18 -3.04
N GLY A 710 -40.36 -20.37 -3.70
CA GLY A 710 -38.93 -20.20 -3.45
C GLY A 710 -38.52 -18.78 -3.05
N SER A 711 -37.22 -18.54 -2.97
CA SER A 711 -36.67 -17.22 -2.67
C SER A 711 -35.40 -16.86 -3.42
N VAL A 712 -35.28 -15.59 -3.81
CA VAL A 712 -34.07 -15.00 -4.39
C VAL A 712 -33.69 -13.75 -3.62
N ALA A 713 -32.41 -13.63 -3.28
CA ALA A 713 -31.83 -12.53 -2.55
C ALA A 713 -30.57 -12.00 -3.23
N ILE A 714 -30.53 -10.69 -3.49
CA ILE A 714 -29.35 -9.95 -3.92
C ILE A 714 -29.12 -8.84 -2.90
N ARG A 715 -28.21 -9.07 -1.95
CA ARG A 715 -28.05 -8.18 -0.80
C ARG A 715 -26.63 -7.76 -0.50
N ASP A 716 -26.48 -6.52 -0.05
CA ASP A 716 -25.25 -6.01 0.54
C ASP A 716 -24.01 -6.22 -0.36
N ASN A 717 -24.20 -6.27 -1.69
CA ASN A 717 -23.10 -6.32 -2.65
C ASN A 717 -22.58 -4.90 -2.88
N SER A 718 -21.26 -4.73 -2.91
CA SER A 718 -20.60 -3.42 -2.97
C SER A 718 -19.65 -3.31 -4.16
N ASN A 719 -19.86 -2.30 -4.99
CA ASN A 719 -19.01 -1.96 -6.11
C ASN A 719 -18.41 -0.56 -5.89
N VAL A 720 -17.10 -0.48 -5.69
CA VAL A 720 -16.41 0.77 -5.37
C VAL A 720 -15.27 1.00 -6.36
N ALA A 721 -15.16 2.23 -6.84
CA ALA A 721 -13.96 2.72 -7.50
C ALA A 721 -13.46 3.98 -6.78
N LEU A 722 -12.15 4.07 -6.57
CA LEU A 722 -11.48 5.12 -5.80
C LEU A 722 -10.23 5.59 -6.53
N ALA A 723 -10.04 6.91 -6.64
CA ALA A 723 -8.75 7.45 -7.06
C ALA A 723 -8.35 8.72 -6.33
N HIS A 724 -7.16 8.73 -5.73
CA HIS A 724 -6.60 9.86 -4.98
C HIS A 724 -5.21 10.21 -5.54
N MET A 725 -5.00 11.46 -5.96
CA MET A 725 -3.70 11.87 -6.53
C MET A 725 -2.66 12.16 -5.44
N ASN A 726 -2.98 13.01 -4.47
CA ASN A 726 -2.13 13.24 -3.29
C ASN A 726 -2.97 13.03 -2.02
N ASP A 727 -2.52 12.14 -1.14
CA ASP A 727 -3.14 11.85 0.15
C ASP A 727 -2.07 11.81 1.24
N ALA A 728 -2.17 12.70 2.22
CA ALA A 728 -1.20 12.81 3.31
C ALA A 728 -1.87 12.77 4.68
N VAL A 729 -1.28 12.01 5.59
CA VAL A 729 -1.58 12.05 7.02
C VAL A 729 -0.30 12.45 7.75
N ASN A 730 -0.31 13.62 8.38
CA ASN A 730 0.84 14.16 9.10
C ASN A 730 0.46 14.35 10.57
N GLN A 731 1.23 13.77 11.47
CA GLN A 731 1.03 13.87 12.92
C GLN A 731 2.33 14.31 13.59
N ALA A 732 2.29 15.42 14.30
CA ALA A 732 3.37 15.90 15.16
C ALA A 732 2.86 15.99 16.60
N LYS A 733 3.46 15.23 17.51
CA LYS A 733 3.01 15.11 18.90
C LYS A 733 4.15 15.40 19.86
N ILE A 734 4.00 16.44 20.66
CA ILE A 734 4.96 16.90 21.66
C ILE A 734 4.29 16.85 23.03
N GLU A 735 4.74 15.95 23.89
CA GLU A 735 4.20 15.79 25.25
C GLU A 735 5.30 15.92 26.29
N ALA A 736 5.15 16.88 27.21
CA ALA A 736 6.01 16.98 28.37
C ALA A 736 5.33 17.59 29.61
N VAL A 737 5.92 17.43 30.79
CA VAL A 737 5.46 18.17 31.98
C VAL A 737 5.83 19.65 31.86
N GLN A 738 6.99 19.93 31.27
CA GLN A 738 7.51 21.28 31.00
C GLN A 738 8.02 21.33 29.56
N ILE A 739 7.53 22.33 28.81
CA ILE A 739 7.98 22.65 27.45
C ILE A 739 8.60 24.06 27.51
N GLY A 740 9.92 24.14 27.39
CA GLY A 740 10.65 25.42 27.26
C GLY A 740 10.46 26.04 25.88
N GLU A 741 11.19 27.12 25.60
CA GLU A 741 11.17 27.80 24.29
C GLU A 741 12.45 27.52 23.50
N LEU A 742 12.33 27.30 22.19
CA LEU A 742 13.48 27.30 21.28
C LEU A 742 13.86 28.74 20.95
N SER A 743 12.96 29.53 20.37
CA SER A 743 13.14 30.98 20.20
C SER A 743 12.27 31.82 21.13
N GLY A 744 11.11 31.28 21.52
CA GLY A 744 10.07 32.00 22.24
C GLY A 744 9.29 32.97 21.35
N ALA A 745 9.54 32.95 20.04
CA ALA A 745 8.77 33.72 19.07
C ALA A 745 7.42 33.06 18.77
N ASP A 746 6.47 33.87 18.32
CA ASP A 746 5.22 33.36 17.74
C ASP A 746 5.53 32.48 16.51
N ALA A 747 4.69 31.49 16.24
CA ALA A 747 4.78 30.74 15.00
C ALA A 747 4.40 31.65 13.82
N GLU A 748 5.33 31.84 12.89
CA GLU A 748 5.15 32.62 11.66
C GLU A 748 4.84 31.67 10.49
N LEU A 749 3.65 31.86 9.91
CA LEU A 749 3.11 30.96 8.90
C LEU A 749 2.80 31.74 7.63
N PHE A 750 3.37 31.28 6.53
CA PHE A 750 3.15 31.85 5.21
C PHE A 750 2.53 30.80 4.28
N THR A 751 1.40 31.15 3.67
CA THR A 751 0.72 30.31 2.67
C THR A 751 0.22 31.19 1.53
N ASP A 752 0.40 30.78 0.27
CA ASP A 752 -0.07 31.54 -0.89
C ASP A 752 -0.72 30.58 -1.90
N PRO A 753 -1.95 30.84 -2.40
CA PRO A 753 -2.51 30.08 -3.50
C PRO A 753 -1.58 30.16 -4.74
N GLY A 754 -0.87 29.07 -5.07
CA GLY A 754 0.08 29.03 -6.19
C GLY A 754 1.54 28.88 -5.77
N TRP A 755 1.85 28.90 -4.47
CA TRP A 755 3.19 28.66 -3.93
C TRP A 755 3.13 27.76 -2.68
N PRO A 756 4.06 26.81 -2.54
CA PRO A 756 4.20 26.05 -1.30
C PRO A 756 4.33 26.94 -0.05
N GLY A 757 3.72 26.50 1.05
CA GLY A 757 3.76 27.16 2.33
C GLY A 757 5.05 26.91 3.12
N LEU A 758 5.27 27.81 4.09
CA LEU A 758 6.40 27.83 5.02
C LEU A 758 5.87 28.04 6.45
N ALA A 759 6.41 27.29 7.40
CA ALA A 759 6.15 27.46 8.83
C ALA A 759 7.47 27.62 9.59
N VAL A 760 7.54 28.64 10.45
CA VAL A 760 8.68 28.95 11.32
C VAL A 760 8.18 29.11 12.76
N GLY A 761 8.89 28.57 13.75
CA GLY A 761 8.52 28.63 15.18
C GLY A 761 9.27 27.57 15.99
N ASP A 762 8.75 27.15 17.16
CA ASP A 762 9.42 26.12 17.96
C ASP A 762 9.06 24.70 17.51
N HIS A 763 7.76 24.45 17.29
CA HIS A 763 7.25 23.19 16.76
C HIS A 763 6.37 23.46 15.53
N VAL A 764 6.81 23.01 14.36
CA VAL A 764 6.16 23.37 13.09
C VAL A 764 5.84 22.17 12.21
N LEU A 765 4.73 22.26 11.50
CA LEU A 765 4.27 21.30 10.50
C LEU A 765 3.91 22.04 9.22
N ALA A 766 4.47 21.62 8.09
CA ALA A 766 4.10 22.11 6.77
C ALA A 766 3.67 20.98 5.85
N ASN A 767 2.51 21.14 5.20
CA ASN A 767 2.00 20.22 4.19
C ASN A 767 1.73 20.96 2.87
N ASN A 768 2.38 20.51 1.80
CA ASN A 768 2.33 21.12 0.47
C ASN A 768 1.91 20.08 -0.57
N GLN A 769 0.76 20.28 -1.22
CA GLN A 769 0.26 19.35 -2.24
C GLN A 769 -0.07 20.07 -3.55
N MET A 770 0.41 19.54 -4.68
CA MET A 770 0.07 20.00 -6.02
C MET A 770 -0.38 18.83 -6.91
N ALA A 771 -1.54 18.98 -7.54
CA ALA A 771 -2.14 18.00 -8.44
C ALA A 771 -2.37 18.61 -9.84
N ASP A 772 -1.82 17.98 -10.87
CA ASP A 772 -2.02 18.30 -12.28
C ASP A 772 -2.28 17.03 -13.12
N GLY A 773 -3.04 17.15 -14.22
CA GLY A 773 -3.47 16.03 -15.06
C GLY A 773 -4.95 15.69 -14.85
N SER A 774 -5.27 14.44 -14.54
CA SER A 774 -6.65 14.02 -14.32
C SER A 774 -6.82 12.94 -13.26
N VAL A 775 -7.99 12.92 -12.61
CA VAL A 775 -8.44 11.89 -11.68
C VAL A 775 -9.83 11.45 -12.12
N THR A 776 -9.93 10.28 -12.74
CA THR A 776 -11.17 9.76 -13.31
C THR A 776 -11.55 8.43 -12.66
N VAL A 777 -12.79 8.35 -12.19
CA VAL A 777 -13.30 7.17 -11.49
C VAL A 777 -14.66 6.78 -12.04
N THR A 778 -14.83 5.50 -12.38
CA THR A 778 -16.12 4.94 -12.82
C THR A 778 -16.45 3.65 -12.06
N ALA A 779 -17.58 3.66 -11.35
CA ALA A 779 -18.18 2.45 -10.77
C ALA A 779 -19.51 2.15 -11.46
N ALA A 780 -19.64 0.97 -12.06
CA ALA A 780 -20.82 0.54 -12.80
C ALA A 780 -21.37 -0.79 -12.28
N THR A 781 -22.61 -0.83 -11.80
CA THR A 781 -23.27 -2.05 -11.33
C THR A 781 -24.47 -2.39 -12.21
N HIS A 782 -24.44 -3.58 -12.82
CA HIS A 782 -25.48 -4.11 -13.69
C HIS A 782 -26.12 -5.37 -13.09
N GLY A 783 -27.30 -5.21 -12.50
CA GLY A 783 -28.17 -6.29 -12.04
C GLY A 783 -29.18 -6.69 -13.12
N LEU A 784 -28.92 -7.78 -13.84
CA LEU A 784 -29.87 -8.32 -14.84
C LEU A 784 -30.71 -9.43 -14.20
N ASN A 785 -31.99 -9.19 -13.96
CA ASN A 785 -32.88 -10.19 -13.36
C ASN A 785 -34.21 -10.35 -14.12
N GLY A 786 -34.48 -11.60 -14.52
CA GLY A 786 -35.74 -12.05 -15.12
C GLY A 786 -35.85 -11.77 -16.63
N GLY A 787 -36.01 -12.84 -17.43
CA GLY A 787 -36.48 -12.69 -18.80
C GLY A 787 -37.93 -12.20 -18.82
N PHE A 788 -38.40 -11.65 -19.95
CA PHE A 788 -39.78 -11.19 -20.11
C PHE A 788 -40.84 -12.26 -19.81
N ASP A 789 -40.44 -13.54 -19.78
CA ASP A 789 -41.29 -14.71 -19.54
C ASP A 789 -41.25 -15.23 -18.08
N ALA A 790 -40.35 -14.74 -17.21
CA ALA A 790 -40.21 -15.22 -15.84
C ALA A 790 -41.43 -14.87 -14.96
N ALA A 791 -41.93 -15.81 -14.15
CA ALA A 791 -43.04 -15.61 -13.21
C ALA A 791 -42.60 -15.86 -11.75
N LEU A 792 -43.27 -15.19 -10.81
CA LEU A 792 -43.13 -15.41 -9.36
C LEU A 792 -44.45 -15.91 -8.78
N THR A 793 -44.46 -17.12 -8.22
CA THR A 793 -45.65 -17.70 -7.56
C THR A 793 -45.30 -18.11 -6.15
N GLY A 794 -46.03 -17.62 -5.14
CA GLY A 794 -45.79 -17.97 -3.71
C GLY A 794 -44.40 -17.60 -3.18
N SER A 795 -43.65 -16.77 -3.91
CA SER A 795 -42.19 -16.64 -3.76
C SER A 795 -41.76 -15.28 -3.21
N ARG A 796 -40.50 -15.18 -2.77
CA ARG A 796 -39.87 -13.92 -2.34
C ARG A 796 -38.69 -13.52 -3.22
N TYR A 797 -38.68 -12.29 -3.72
CA TYR A 797 -37.55 -11.70 -4.44
C TYR A 797 -37.10 -10.42 -3.73
N ALA A 798 -35.83 -10.31 -3.36
CA ALA A 798 -35.31 -9.15 -2.63
C ALA A 798 -33.99 -8.64 -3.21
N ILE A 799 -33.94 -7.34 -3.47
CA ILE A 799 -32.74 -6.58 -3.85
C ILE A 799 -32.55 -5.52 -2.78
N ALA A 800 -31.60 -5.70 -1.87
CA ALA A 800 -31.50 -4.83 -0.70
C ALA A 800 -30.07 -4.44 -0.31
N GLY A 801 -29.83 -3.17 -0.01
CA GLY A 801 -28.54 -2.75 0.57
C GLY A 801 -27.35 -2.81 -0.39
N ASN A 802 -27.58 -2.94 -1.70
CA ASN A 802 -26.47 -2.94 -2.66
C ASN A 802 -25.96 -1.52 -2.90
N ASP A 803 -24.65 -1.35 -2.97
CA ASP A 803 -23.97 -0.05 -3.05
C ASP A 803 -23.08 0.05 -4.29
N THR A 804 -23.16 1.18 -4.98
CA THR A 804 -22.24 1.57 -6.04
C THR A 804 -21.64 2.93 -5.70
N GLY A 805 -20.33 3.00 -5.50
CA GLY A 805 -19.61 4.20 -5.08
C GLY A 805 -18.46 4.55 -6.02
N ALA A 806 -18.39 5.81 -6.45
CA ALA A 806 -17.25 6.37 -7.18
C ALA A 806 -16.71 7.58 -6.41
N GLU A 807 -15.43 7.56 -6.05
CA GLU A 807 -14.77 8.64 -5.33
C GLU A 807 -13.46 9.07 -6.00
N ALA A 808 -13.40 10.34 -6.42
CA ALA A 808 -12.23 10.94 -7.06
C ALA A 808 -11.77 12.15 -6.24
N VAL A 809 -10.49 12.19 -5.88
CA VAL A 809 -9.88 13.27 -5.08
C VAL A 809 -8.55 13.68 -5.68
N ALA A 810 -8.35 14.98 -5.92
CA ALA A 810 -7.02 15.47 -6.32
C ALA A 810 -6.08 15.57 -5.11
N ASN A 811 -6.43 16.38 -4.11
CA ASN A 811 -5.61 16.55 -2.90
C ASN A 811 -6.41 16.30 -1.62
N GLN A 812 -5.88 15.47 -0.74
CA GLN A 812 -6.39 15.24 0.61
C GLN A 812 -5.27 15.33 1.64
N ALA A 813 -5.51 16.05 2.73
CA ALA A 813 -4.59 16.07 3.86
C ALA A 813 -5.33 16.01 5.20
N ILE A 814 -4.76 15.25 6.14
CA ILE A 814 -5.11 15.27 7.56
C ILE A 814 -3.83 15.65 8.30
N ASN A 815 -3.83 16.83 8.91
CA ASN A 815 -2.71 17.33 9.66
C ASN A 815 -3.11 17.51 11.12
N GLU A 816 -2.29 16.97 12.02
CA GLU A 816 -2.48 17.05 13.47
C GLU A 816 -1.17 17.52 14.10
N LEU A 817 -1.22 18.63 14.84
CA LEU A 817 -0.12 19.10 15.69
C LEU A 817 -0.63 19.23 17.11
N THR A 818 -0.07 18.44 18.02
CA THR A 818 -0.45 18.39 19.43
C THR A 818 0.75 18.76 20.29
N MET A 819 0.61 19.80 21.10
CA MET A 819 1.62 20.26 22.07
C MET A 819 0.99 20.31 23.46
N LEU A 820 1.37 19.38 24.33
CA LEU A 820 0.79 19.24 25.66
C LEU A 820 1.83 19.48 26.76
N ALA A 821 1.65 20.58 27.50
CA ALA A 821 2.44 20.91 28.68
C ALA A 821 1.60 20.86 29.96
N ALA A 822 2.00 20.02 30.93
CA ALA A 822 1.24 19.88 32.18
C ALA A 822 1.45 21.05 33.17
N SER A 823 2.57 21.78 33.09
CA SER A 823 2.93 22.80 34.09
C SER A 823 3.55 24.09 33.57
N ALA A 824 4.30 24.10 32.46
CA ALA A 824 4.82 25.33 31.85
C ALA A 824 5.00 25.11 30.34
N GLY A 825 4.53 26.06 29.51
CA GLY A 825 4.58 25.95 28.06
C GLY A 825 4.91 27.31 27.45
N TYR A 826 6.16 27.46 27.00
CA TYR A 826 6.69 28.68 26.40
C TYR A 826 6.75 28.59 24.87
N ALA A 827 6.74 27.37 24.34
CA ALA A 827 6.88 27.14 22.91
C ALA A 827 5.70 27.57 22.05
N SER A 828 6.00 27.93 20.80
CA SER A 828 5.02 28.11 19.74
C SER A 828 4.77 26.82 18.95
N ALA A 829 3.55 26.67 18.44
CA ALA A 829 3.10 25.58 17.62
C ALA A 829 2.43 26.14 16.35
N GLY A 830 2.97 25.76 15.19
CA GLY A 830 2.59 26.33 13.89
C GLY A 830 2.25 25.27 12.84
N MET A 831 1.15 25.48 12.11
CA MET A 831 0.76 24.62 10.99
C MET A 831 0.51 25.43 9.71
N ALA A 832 1.27 25.14 8.64
CA ALA A 832 1.04 25.69 7.31
C ALA A 832 0.57 24.57 6.36
N ASN A 833 -0.57 24.75 5.72
CA ASN A 833 -1.08 23.80 4.73
C ASN A 833 -1.48 24.49 3.43
N THR A 834 -0.83 24.13 2.32
CA THR A 834 -1.16 24.59 0.97
C THR A 834 -1.55 23.42 0.07
N GLN A 835 -2.70 23.52 -0.61
CA GLN A 835 -3.15 22.53 -1.60
C GLN A 835 -3.57 23.20 -2.91
N GLU A 836 -3.05 22.69 -4.03
CA GLU A 836 -3.32 23.21 -5.37
C GLU A 836 -3.84 22.12 -6.30
N ASN A 837 -5.04 22.32 -6.85
CA ASN A 837 -5.63 21.43 -7.84
C ASN A 837 -5.76 22.14 -9.19
N HIS A 838 -4.94 21.70 -10.15
CA HIS A 838 -5.05 21.99 -11.57
C HIS A 838 -5.66 20.82 -12.36
N ALA A 839 -5.69 19.62 -11.77
CA ALA A 839 -6.21 18.41 -12.40
C ALA A 839 -7.74 18.43 -12.60
N GLY A 840 -8.20 17.80 -13.68
CA GLY A 840 -9.62 17.50 -13.87
C GLY A 840 -10.05 16.31 -12.99
N VAL A 841 -11.06 16.50 -12.14
CA VAL A 841 -11.56 15.47 -11.21
C VAL A 841 -12.95 15.03 -11.64
N LEU A 842 -13.12 13.75 -11.99
CA LEU A 842 -14.38 13.16 -12.44
C LEU A 842 -14.70 11.89 -11.65
N ALA A 843 -15.81 11.91 -10.90
CA ALA A 843 -16.41 10.71 -10.31
C ALA A 843 -17.72 10.36 -11.01
N ASN A 844 -17.85 9.12 -11.50
CA ASN A 844 -19.02 8.64 -12.23
C ASN A 844 -19.56 7.32 -11.64
N ALA A 845 -20.79 7.32 -11.15
CA ALA A 845 -21.47 6.12 -10.63
C ALA A 845 -22.68 5.76 -11.50
N ILE A 846 -22.76 4.50 -11.91
CA ILE A 846 -23.82 3.95 -12.75
C ILE A 846 -24.41 2.72 -12.08
N THR A 847 -25.73 2.70 -11.87
CA THR A 847 -26.40 1.52 -11.30
C THR A 847 -27.64 1.16 -12.09
N ARG A 848 -27.75 -0.09 -12.53
CA ARG A 848 -28.96 -0.63 -13.14
C ARG A 848 -29.32 -1.91 -12.44
N VAL A 849 -30.16 -1.81 -11.42
CA VAL A 849 -30.57 -2.97 -10.62
C VAL A 849 -32.08 -2.99 -10.50
N GLY A 850 -32.70 -4.05 -10.99
CA GLY A 850 -34.15 -4.18 -10.91
C GLY A 850 -34.61 -5.59 -11.21
N TYR A 851 -35.92 -5.77 -11.22
CA TYR A 851 -36.55 -7.04 -11.51
C TYR A 851 -37.59 -6.90 -12.63
N GLY A 852 -37.50 -7.75 -13.66
CA GLY A 852 -38.49 -7.86 -14.73
C GLY A 852 -39.19 -9.21 -14.73
N ALA A 853 -40.52 -9.25 -14.89
CA ALA A 853 -41.29 -10.50 -14.98
C ALA A 853 -42.55 -10.38 -15.86
N SER A 854 -43.10 -11.53 -16.26
CA SER A 854 -44.39 -11.65 -16.94
C SER A 854 -45.57 -11.41 -16.00
N GLY A 855 -45.44 -11.76 -14.71
CA GLY A 855 -46.43 -11.50 -13.66
C GLY A 855 -46.03 -12.10 -12.31
N THR A 856 -46.79 -11.77 -11.27
CA THR A 856 -46.60 -12.34 -9.92
C THR A 856 -47.94 -12.76 -9.29
N SER A 857 -47.94 -13.86 -8.53
CA SER A 857 -49.10 -14.38 -7.80
C SER A 857 -48.70 -14.76 -6.37
N ASP A 858 -49.37 -14.20 -5.37
CA ASP A 858 -49.11 -14.42 -3.94
C ASP A 858 -47.61 -14.27 -3.55
N ALA A 859 -46.89 -13.36 -4.22
CA ALA A 859 -45.45 -13.19 -4.08
C ALA A 859 -45.05 -11.89 -3.38
N GLN A 860 -43.83 -11.83 -2.85
CA GLN A 860 -43.22 -10.63 -2.27
C GLN A 860 -42.01 -10.18 -3.09
N MET A 861 -42.02 -8.94 -3.57
CA MET A 861 -40.88 -8.30 -4.22
C MET A 861 -40.46 -7.05 -3.46
N VAL A 862 -39.17 -6.95 -3.11
CA VAL A 862 -38.61 -5.82 -2.36
C VAL A 862 -37.35 -5.31 -3.06
N VAL A 863 -37.31 -4.01 -3.34
CA VAL A 863 -36.13 -3.28 -3.77
C VAL A 863 -35.90 -2.14 -2.78
N GLU A 864 -34.95 -2.30 -1.87
CA GLU A 864 -34.79 -1.35 -0.76
C GLU A 864 -33.35 -0.98 -0.43
N ARG A 865 -33.14 0.25 0.09
CA ARG A 865 -31.84 0.71 0.61
C ARG A 865 -30.66 0.53 -0.35
N ASN A 866 -30.91 0.48 -1.66
CA ASN A 866 -29.83 0.45 -2.65
C ASN A 866 -29.33 1.88 -2.88
N THR A 867 -28.02 2.04 -2.99
CA THR A 867 -27.33 3.35 -3.04
C THR A 867 -26.50 3.48 -4.31
N THR A 868 -26.43 4.68 -4.86
CA THR A 868 -25.54 5.05 -5.98
C THR A 868 -24.96 6.41 -5.68
N THR A 869 -23.65 6.47 -5.48
CA THR A 869 -22.96 7.66 -4.98
C THR A 869 -21.75 8.01 -5.84
N ALA A 870 -21.67 9.28 -6.25
CA ALA A 870 -20.49 9.84 -6.89
C ALA A 870 -19.99 11.04 -6.07
N LEU A 871 -18.71 11.02 -5.68
CA LEU A 871 -18.06 12.05 -4.89
C LEU A 871 -16.79 12.52 -5.60
N ALA A 872 -16.74 13.79 -5.99
CA ALA A 872 -15.56 14.42 -6.58
C ALA A 872 -15.07 15.57 -5.70
N ARG A 873 -13.79 15.58 -5.35
CA ARG A 873 -13.17 16.61 -4.52
C ARG A 873 -11.89 17.13 -5.17
N GLY A 874 -11.77 18.45 -5.30
CA GLY A 874 -10.51 19.09 -5.68
C GLY A 874 -9.52 19.03 -4.51
N ASN A 875 -9.63 19.97 -3.58
CA ASN A 875 -8.84 20.04 -2.36
C ASN A 875 -9.70 19.76 -1.12
N SER A 876 -9.22 18.89 -0.23
CA SER A 876 -9.86 18.59 1.05
C SER A 876 -8.83 18.54 2.16
N VAL A 877 -9.03 19.30 3.24
CA VAL A 877 -8.13 19.27 4.40
C VAL A 877 -8.88 19.26 5.73
N LEU A 878 -8.33 18.50 6.67
CA LEU A 878 -8.60 18.62 8.10
C LEU A 878 -7.29 19.02 8.80
N ASN A 879 -7.28 20.18 9.46
CA ASN A 879 -6.17 20.62 10.29
C ASN A 879 -6.65 20.70 11.74
N ASP A 880 -5.96 20.01 12.64
CA ASP A 880 -6.21 20.06 14.08
C ASP A 880 -4.93 20.47 14.81
N LEU A 881 -5.01 21.60 15.53
CA LEU A 881 -3.93 22.15 16.35
C LEU A 881 -4.39 22.16 17.81
N GLU A 882 -3.75 21.34 18.63
CA GLU A 882 -3.97 21.35 20.08
C GLU A 882 -2.74 21.90 20.80
N ALA A 883 -2.93 22.92 21.65
CA ALA A 883 -1.86 23.53 22.42
C ALA A 883 -2.28 23.73 23.89
N SER A 884 -1.38 23.39 24.83
CA SER A 884 -1.62 23.64 26.27
C SER A 884 -0.39 24.12 27.04
N GLY A 885 -0.60 24.91 28.12
CA GLY A 885 0.49 25.39 28.97
C GLY A 885 0.12 26.46 30.02
N LEU A 886 1.10 26.93 30.82
CA LEU A 886 0.99 28.11 31.70
C LEU A 886 1.62 29.35 31.04
N PRO A 887 1.11 30.56 31.29
CA PRO A 887 1.52 31.78 30.58
C PRO A 887 2.84 32.40 31.04
N VAL A 888 3.52 33.05 30.09
CA VAL A 888 4.46 34.16 30.32
C VAL A 888 3.72 35.50 30.28
N SER A 889 4.26 36.52 30.93
CA SER A 889 3.87 37.91 30.70
C SER A 889 4.58 38.43 29.44
N ASP A 890 3.88 39.18 28.59
CA ASP A 890 4.35 39.90 27.37
C ASP A 890 4.13 39.19 26.01
N PHE A 891 2.91 38.75 25.70
CA PHE A 891 2.58 38.26 24.35
C PHE A 891 2.60 39.37 23.30
N THR A 892 3.19 39.06 22.14
CA THR A 892 2.84 39.68 20.87
C THR A 892 1.37 39.39 20.55
N PRO A 893 0.58 40.40 20.13
CA PRO A 893 -0.79 40.16 19.72
C PRO A 893 -0.83 39.22 18.51
N ALA A 894 -1.62 38.14 18.59
CA ALA A 894 -1.88 37.28 17.45
C ALA A 894 -2.38 38.09 16.25
N SER A 895 -1.85 37.79 15.07
CA SER A 895 -2.20 38.45 13.81
C SER A 895 -2.53 37.42 12.72
N ALA A 896 -3.45 37.79 11.84
CA ALA A 896 -3.78 37.05 10.63
C ALA A 896 -4.08 38.05 9.52
N GLU A 897 -3.23 38.12 8.50
CA GLU A 897 -3.38 38.97 7.32
C GLU A 897 -3.75 38.12 6.11
N LEU A 898 -4.88 38.48 5.46
CA LEU A 898 -5.44 37.76 4.31
C LEU A 898 -5.61 38.75 3.15
N THR A 899 -4.61 38.87 2.28
CA THR A 899 -4.57 39.85 1.16
C THR A 899 -4.48 39.19 -0.21
N GLY A 900 -4.69 37.88 -0.27
CA GLY A 900 -4.53 37.04 -1.47
C GLY A 900 -3.70 35.81 -1.14
N TRP A 901 -2.71 36.01 -0.29
CA TRP A 901 -2.01 35.01 0.52
C TRP A 901 -2.49 35.09 1.98
N GLY A 902 -2.10 34.11 2.79
CA GLY A 902 -2.33 34.07 4.22
C GLY A 902 -1.02 34.14 5.01
N GLU A 903 -0.91 35.15 5.85
CA GLU A 903 0.16 35.33 6.83
C GLU A 903 -0.44 35.27 8.23
N VAL A 904 0.05 34.36 9.08
CA VAL A 904 -0.45 34.16 10.45
C VAL A 904 0.72 34.19 11.41
N SER A 905 0.57 34.92 12.51
CA SER A 905 1.55 34.98 13.60
C SER A 905 0.83 34.84 14.94
N ALA A 906 1.12 33.77 15.69
CA ALA A 906 0.62 33.52 17.04
C ALA A 906 1.39 32.37 17.70
N MET A 907 1.33 32.24 19.03
CA MET A 907 1.86 31.06 19.72
C MET A 907 1.22 29.77 19.23
N ALA A 908 -0.09 29.77 18.98
CA ALA A 908 -0.81 28.67 18.32
C ALA A 908 -1.35 29.17 16.97
N GLY A 909 -0.57 28.99 15.92
CA GLY A 909 -0.85 29.47 14.57
C GLY A 909 -1.33 28.36 13.64
N LEU A 910 -2.34 28.66 12.82
CA LEU A 910 -2.77 27.79 11.72
C LEU A 910 -3.03 28.62 10.47
N ALA A 911 -2.35 28.30 9.36
CA ALA A 911 -2.58 28.89 8.04
C ALA A 911 -2.94 27.81 7.02
N SER A 912 -4.06 27.98 6.32
CA SER A 912 -4.50 27.05 5.28
C SER A 912 -4.86 27.77 3.98
N SER A 913 -4.16 27.45 2.90
CA SER A 913 -4.42 27.98 1.55
C SER A 913 -4.86 26.86 0.60
N GLN A 914 -5.90 27.09 -0.20
CA GLN A 914 -6.37 26.13 -1.20
C GLN A 914 -6.72 26.82 -2.53
N LEU A 915 -6.14 26.34 -3.63
CA LEU A 915 -6.42 26.80 -4.99
C LEU A 915 -7.03 25.67 -5.82
N ASN A 916 -8.19 25.89 -6.42
CA ASN A 916 -8.77 24.99 -7.43
C ASN A 916 -8.97 25.72 -8.75
N THR A 917 -8.21 25.35 -9.78
CA THR A 917 -8.43 25.78 -11.17
C THR A 917 -8.95 24.65 -12.06
N GLY A 918 -8.77 23.40 -11.65
CA GLY A 918 -9.28 22.22 -12.35
C GLY A 918 -10.81 22.11 -12.31
N GLU A 919 -11.39 21.42 -13.30
CA GLU A 919 -12.80 21.05 -13.31
C GLU A 919 -13.07 19.95 -12.28
N VAL A 920 -14.13 20.08 -11.47
CA VAL A 920 -14.56 19.04 -10.51
C VAL A 920 -16.00 18.62 -10.80
N VAL A 921 -16.19 17.37 -11.18
CA VAL A 921 -17.45 16.82 -11.69
C VAL A 921 -17.82 15.54 -10.96
N ALA A 922 -19.00 15.51 -10.35
CA ALA A 922 -19.62 14.29 -9.82
C ALA A 922 -20.87 13.94 -10.62
N ARG A 923 -20.97 12.70 -11.10
CA ARG A 923 -22.07 12.22 -11.94
C ARG A 923 -22.62 10.90 -11.42
N SER A 924 -23.91 10.88 -11.13
CA SER A 924 -24.66 9.64 -10.91
C SER A 924 -25.64 9.46 -12.06
N GLN A 925 -25.32 8.53 -12.97
CA GLN A 925 -26.00 8.41 -14.26
C GLN A 925 -26.77 7.09 -14.39
N TYR A 926 -27.93 7.18 -15.04
CA TYR A 926 -28.76 6.03 -15.42
C TYR A 926 -29.08 5.09 -14.25
N ALA A 927 -29.17 5.64 -13.04
CA ALA A 927 -29.50 4.91 -11.83
C ALA A 927 -30.93 4.38 -11.91
N VAL A 928 -31.11 3.09 -12.15
CA VAL A 928 -32.43 2.44 -12.21
C VAL A 928 -32.56 1.49 -11.04
N HIS A 929 -33.56 1.75 -10.20
CA HIS A 929 -34.04 0.83 -9.16
C HIS A 929 -35.51 0.56 -9.41
N GLY A 930 -35.88 -0.68 -9.72
CA GLY A 930 -37.28 -0.92 -10.06
C GLY A 930 -37.76 -2.35 -10.20
N VAL A 931 -39.08 -2.44 -10.35
CA VAL A 931 -39.86 -3.66 -10.56
C VAL A 931 -40.77 -3.45 -11.76
N VAL A 932 -40.72 -4.33 -12.76
CA VAL A 932 -41.49 -4.21 -14.00
C VAL A 932 -42.20 -5.53 -14.33
N LEU A 933 -43.53 -5.50 -14.38
CA LEU A 933 -44.41 -6.62 -14.71
C LEU A 933 -45.11 -6.34 -16.06
N ASN A 934 -44.69 -7.01 -17.12
CA ASN A 934 -45.04 -6.68 -18.52
C ASN A 934 -46.18 -7.54 -19.11
N GLY A 935 -46.87 -8.36 -18.31
CA GLY A 935 -47.91 -9.27 -18.79
C GLY A 935 -49.18 -9.30 -17.92
N PHE A 936 -49.24 -10.22 -16.96
CA PHE A 936 -50.43 -10.58 -16.17
C PHE A 936 -50.68 -9.67 -14.96
N GLY A 937 -49.65 -8.92 -14.56
CA GLY A 937 -49.69 -8.04 -13.38
C GLY A 937 -49.40 -8.77 -12.06
N ALA A 938 -49.77 -8.16 -10.95
CA ALA A 938 -49.59 -8.66 -9.60
C ALA A 938 -50.93 -9.02 -8.94
N GLU A 939 -51.13 -10.32 -8.65
CA GLU A 939 -52.27 -10.86 -7.89
C GLU A 939 -51.81 -11.29 -6.49
N GLY A 940 -52.54 -10.90 -5.44
CA GLY A 940 -52.24 -11.26 -4.03
C GLY A 940 -50.84 -10.85 -3.53
N SER A 941 -50.11 -10.03 -4.29
CA SER A 941 -48.67 -9.84 -4.13
C SER A 941 -48.32 -8.55 -3.39
N ALA A 942 -47.13 -8.47 -2.80
CA ALA A 942 -46.58 -7.28 -2.14
C ALA A 942 -45.34 -6.77 -2.88
N LEU A 943 -45.39 -5.53 -3.36
CA LEU A 943 -44.30 -4.86 -4.06
C LEU A 943 -43.82 -3.67 -3.24
N ALA A 944 -42.53 -3.59 -2.96
CA ALA A 944 -41.93 -2.51 -2.18
C ALA A 944 -40.70 -1.93 -2.88
N LEU A 945 -40.66 -0.60 -3.04
CA LEU A 945 -39.53 0.18 -3.52
C LEU A 945 -39.20 1.27 -2.50
N ASN A 946 -38.36 0.97 -1.51
CA ASN A 946 -38.22 1.80 -0.30
C ASN A 946 -36.79 2.20 0.03
N GLY A 947 -36.57 3.47 0.37
CA GLY A 947 -35.29 3.91 0.94
C GLY A 947 -34.10 3.85 -0.02
N ASN A 948 -34.31 3.78 -1.34
CA ASN A 948 -33.23 3.78 -2.33
C ASN A 948 -32.72 5.21 -2.55
N ALA A 949 -31.42 5.40 -2.73
CA ALA A 949 -30.81 6.73 -2.83
C ALA A 949 -29.84 6.85 -4.01
N VAL A 950 -29.91 7.96 -4.73
CA VAL A 950 -28.98 8.33 -5.79
C VAL A 950 -28.42 9.71 -5.48
N SER A 951 -27.11 9.84 -5.35
CA SER A 951 -26.47 11.12 -4.99
C SER A 951 -25.23 11.42 -5.82
N ALA A 952 -25.02 12.70 -6.13
CA ALA A 952 -23.76 13.21 -6.67
C ALA A 952 -23.31 14.44 -5.86
N SER A 953 -22.03 14.50 -5.48
CA SER A 953 -21.46 15.60 -4.69
C SER A 953 -20.11 16.03 -5.26
N ALA A 954 -19.98 17.29 -5.66
CA ALA A 954 -18.74 17.87 -6.15
C ALA A 954 -18.31 19.05 -5.26
N ILE A 955 -17.06 19.05 -4.81
CA ILE A 955 -16.51 20.11 -3.96
C ILE A 955 -15.17 20.58 -4.53
N GLY A 956 -15.04 21.88 -4.79
CA GLY A 956 -13.77 22.49 -5.23
C GLY A 956 -12.74 22.50 -4.12
N ASN A 957 -12.96 23.32 -3.09
CA ASN A 957 -12.12 23.41 -1.90
C ASN A 957 -12.93 23.15 -0.62
N ASN A 958 -12.43 22.30 0.27
CA ASN A 958 -12.96 22.05 1.59
C ASN A 958 -11.87 22.13 2.66
N ALA A 959 -12.06 22.94 3.71
CA ALA A 959 -11.15 23.02 4.84
C ALA A 959 -11.92 22.98 6.17
N THR A 960 -11.46 22.14 7.09
CA THR A 960 -11.85 22.20 8.50
C THR A 960 -10.62 22.49 9.33
N ASN A 961 -10.59 23.63 10.00
CA ASN A 961 -9.47 24.09 10.81
C ASN A 961 -9.93 24.18 12.27
N ILE A 962 -9.30 23.40 13.14
CA ILE A 962 -9.62 23.33 14.56
C ILE A 962 -8.37 23.77 15.33
N VAL A 963 -8.54 24.73 16.22
CA VAL A 963 -7.52 25.12 17.20
C VAL A 963 -8.12 24.95 18.59
N THR A 964 -7.53 24.05 19.37
CA THR A 964 -7.96 23.75 20.74
C THR A 964 -6.88 24.21 21.72
N LEU A 965 -7.28 25.09 22.64
CA LEU A 965 -6.39 25.64 23.65
C LEU A 965 -6.79 25.18 25.04
N SER A 966 -5.82 24.82 25.88
CA SER A 966 -6.07 24.60 27.30
C SER A 966 -4.95 25.17 28.18
N ALA A 967 -5.31 25.68 29.36
CA ALA A 967 -4.33 26.24 30.29
C ALA A 967 -4.87 26.23 31.72
N LEU A 968 -4.00 25.95 32.69
CA LEU A 968 -4.29 26.19 34.11
C LEU A 968 -4.15 27.69 34.49
N GLY A 969 -3.66 28.53 33.56
CA GLY A 969 -3.42 29.97 33.70
C GLY A 969 -4.08 30.83 32.61
N GLN A 970 -3.33 31.73 31.99
CA GLN A 970 -3.76 32.46 30.78
C GLN A 970 -3.49 31.60 29.54
N LEU A 971 -4.43 31.61 28.61
CA LEU A 971 -4.33 30.87 27.35
C LEU A 971 -3.24 31.48 26.44
N PRO A 972 -2.55 30.66 25.62
CA PRO A 972 -1.66 31.17 24.58
C PRO A 972 -2.43 32.01 23.57
N THR A 973 -1.73 32.89 22.85
CA THR A 973 -2.32 33.60 21.71
C THR A 973 -2.59 32.59 20.58
N ALA A 974 -3.67 32.79 19.84
CA ALA A 974 -4.02 31.91 18.73
C ALA A 974 -4.56 32.69 17.55
N ALA A 975 -4.17 32.27 16.36
CA ALA A 975 -4.69 32.78 15.10
C ALA A 975 -4.87 31.64 14.10
N ALA A 976 -5.97 31.71 13.35
CA ALA A 976 -6.25 30.79 12.27
C ALA A 976 -6.63 31.60 11.02
N GLY A 977 -5.89 31.39 9.93
CA GLY A 977 -6.10 32.01 8.63
C GLY A 977 -6.47 30.97 7.58
N THR A 978 -7.49 31.26 6.77
CA THR A 978 -7.84 30.40 5.63
C THR A 978 -8.11 31.22 4.37
N VAL A 979 -7.45 30.85 3.28
CA VAL A 979 -7.64 31.41 1.93
C VAL A 979 -8.10 30.29 1.00
N GLN A 980 -9.27 30.45 0.38
CA GLN A 980 -9.78 29.49 -0.60
C GLN A 980 -10.14 30.21 -1.89
N VAL A 981 -9.53 29.79 -3.00
CA VAL A 981 -9.79 30.34 -4.34
C VAL A 981 -10.25 29.21 -5.26
N ASN A 982 -11.43 29.35 -5.85
CA ASN A 982 -11.96 28.43 -6.85
C ASN A 982 -12.25 29.16 -8.16
N ASN A 983 -11.43 28.89 -9.17
CA ASN A 983 -11.59 29.39 -10.55
C ASN A 983 -12.09 28.30 -11.53
N GLY A 984 -11.97 27.02 -11.16
CA GLY A 984 -12.46 25.90 -11.97
C GLY A 984 -13.98 25.69 -11.87
N PRO A 985 -14.63 25.12 -12.91
CA PRO A 985 -16.05 24.79 -12.86
C PRO A 985 -16.30 23.62 -11.91
N ILE A 986 -17.36 23.73 -11.10
CA ILE A 986 -17.81 22.67 -10.18
C ILE A 986 -19.22 22.25 -10.57
N SER A 987 -19.42 20.95 -10.83
CA SER A 987 -20.73 20.43 -11.21
C SER A 987 -21.05 19.09 -10.54
N ALA A 988 -22.28 18.95 -10.08
CA ALA A 988 -22.82 17.69 -9.60
C ALA A 988 -24.13 17.42 -10.36
N GLU A 989 -24.23 16.24 -10.96
CA GLU A 989 -25.38 15.86 -11.78
C GLU A 989 -25.90 14.48 -11.40
N VAL A 990 -27.21 14.40 -11.16
CA VAL A 990 -27.93 13.13 -11.23
C VAL A 990 -28.79 13.13 -12.47
N SER A 991 -28.56 12.16 -13.37
CA SER A 991 -29.24 12.07 -14.67
C SER A 991 -29.82 10.68 -14.88
N GLY A 992 -31.07 10.60 -15.35
CA GLY A 992 -31.74 9.32 -15.62
C GLY A 992 -32.10 8.49 -14.37
N ALA A 993 -32.05 9.06 -13.16
CA ALA A 993 -32.47 8.37 -11.95
C ALA A 993 -33.94 7.97 -12.00
N THR A 994 -34.21 6.67 -11.89
CA THR A 994 -35.54 6.07 -12.08
C THR A 994 -35.85 5.12 -10.93
N PHE A 995 -36.87 5.49 -10.14
CA PHE A 995 -37.52 4.61 -9.18
C PHE A 995 -38.83 4.11 -9.78
N ALA A 996 -38.80 2.96 -10.46
CA ALA A 996 -39.96 2.48 -11.22
C ALA A 996 -40.63 1.27 -10.56
N ALA A 997 -41.95 1.34 -10.40
CA ALA A 997 -42.79 0.18 -10.15
C ALA A 997 -43.88 0.15 -11.22
N VAL A 998 -43.81 -0.81 -12.13
CA VAL A 998 -44.78 -1.01 -13.21
C VAL A 998 -45.46 -2.36 -12.97
N PRO A 999 -46.51 -2.43 -12.13
CA PRO A 999 -47.06 -3.71 -11.68
C PRO A 999 -48.08 -4.34 -12.64
N GLY A 1000 -48.43 -3.71 -13.76
CA GLY A 1000 -49.57 -4.14 -14.59
C GLY A 1000 -50.91 -4.03 -13.82
N HIS A 1001 -51.72 -5.09 -13.83
CA HIS A 1001 -52.93 -5.19 -13.00
C HIS A 1001 -52.57 -5.42 -11.53
N LEU A 1002 -53.23 -4.72 -10.59
CA LEU A 1002 -53.12 -4.98 -9.15
C LEU A 1002 -54.44 -5.57 -8.64
N THR A 1003 -54.45 -6.87 -8.34
CA THR A 1003 -55.62 -7.57 -7.77
C THR A 1003 -55.29 -8.09 -6.38
N ALA A 1004 -55.96 -7.59 -5.33
CA ALA A 1004 -55.66 -7.95 -3.93
C ALA A 1004 -54.18 -7.73 -3.49
N SER A 1005 -53.44 -6.92 -4.24
CA SER A 1005 -52.00 -6.66 -4.05
C SER A 1005 -51.73 -5.34 -3.31
N ARG A 1006 -50.53 -5.20 -2.75
CA ARG A 1006 -50.03 -3.95 -2.14
C ARG A 1006 -48.80 -3.44 -2.87
N LEU A 1007 -48.77 -2.14 -3.15
CA LEU A 1007 -47.61 -1.44 -3.69
C LEU A 1007 -47.20 -0.33 -2.73
N GLY A 1008 -45.95 -0.33 -2.28
CA GLY A 1008 -45.35 0.72 -1.46
C GLY A 1008 -44.12 1.33 -2.13
N ILE A 1009 -44.11 2.65 -2.26
CA ILE A 1009 -42.95 3.42 -2.75
C ILE A 1009 -42.72 4.56 -1.76
N THR A 1010 -41.71 4.46 -0.90
CA THR A 1010 -41.48 5.45 0.17
C THR A 1010 -40.00 5.69 0.47
N GLY A 1011 -39.64 6.89 0.91
CA GLY A 1011 -38.28 7.18 1.40
C GLY A 1011 -37.16 7.14 0.36
N ASN A 1012 -37.46 7.11 -0.95
CA ASN A 1012 -36.44 7.18 -1.99
C ASN A 1012 -35.95 8.63 -2.18
N SER A 1013 -34.66 8.85 -2.43
CA SER A 1013 -34.04 10.19 -2.53
C SER A 1013 -33.14 10.36 -3.75
N VAL A 1014 -33.17 11.56 -4.33
CA VAL A 1014 -32.21 12.01 -5.36
C VAL A 1014 -31.57 13.31 -4.89
N THR A 1015 -30.25 13.38 -4.83
CA THR A 1015 -29.51 14.58 -4.40
C THR A 1015 -28.35 14.91 -5.34
N ALA A 1016 -28.18 16.19 -5.65
CA ALA A 1016 -27.00 16.71 -6.35
C ALA A 1016 -26.54 17.96 -5.60
N SER A 1017 -25.26 18.03 -5.24
CA SER A 1017 -24.68 19.15 -4.49
C SER A 1017 -23.34 19.57 -5.09
N ALA A 1018 -23.20 20.84 -5.45
CA ALA A 1018 -21.96 21.41 -5.95
C ALA A 1018 -21.55 22.59 -5.07
N VAL A 1019 -20.34 22.55 -4.52
CA VAL A 1019 -19.81 23.57 -3.62
C VAL A 1019 -18.45 24.04 -4.12
N GLY A 1020 -18.30 25.34 -4.41
CA GLY A 1020 -17.02 25.91 -4.82
C GLY A 1020 -16.00 25.89 -3.69
N ASN A 1021 -16.30 26.59 -2.61
CA ASN A 1021 -15.47 26.72 -1.41
C ASN A 1021 -16.32 26.44 -0.16
N SER A 1022 -15.78 25.64 0.77
CA SER A 1022 -16.35 25.37 2.08
C SER A 1022 -15.24 25.45 3.13
N ALA A 1023 -15.40 26.29 4.13
CA ALA A 1023 -14.46 26.40 5.23
C ALA A 1023 -15.19 26.45 6.57
N VAL A 1024 -14.73 25.65 7.52
CA VAL A 1024 -15.11 25.74 8.94
C VAL A 1024 -13.84 26.01 9.71
N THR A 1025 -13.83 27.07 10.51
CA THR A 1025 -12.68 27.43 11.37
C THR A 1025 -13.20 27.69 12.78
N SER A 1026 -12.61 27.01 13.76
CA SER A 1026 -12.98 27.16 15.16
C SER A 1026 -11.74 27.26 16.04
N ILE A 1027 -11.74 28.26 16.92
CA ILE A 1027 -10.81 28.34 18.05
C ILE A 1027 -11.64 28.09 19.30
N ALA A 1028 -11.33 27.01 20.01
CA ALA A 1028 -12.01 26.62 21.24
C ALA A 1028 -11.03 26.67 22.42
N SER A 1029 -11.56 26.93 23.62
CA SER A 1029 -10.79 26.83 24.85
C SER A 1029 -11.47 25.87 25.83
N LEU A 1030 -10.69 24.95 26.38
CA LEU A 1030 -11.09 24.08 27.47
C LEU A 1030 -10.58 24.70 28.78
N ARG A 1031 -11.51 25.02 29.69
CA ARG A 1031 -11.22 25.52 31.03
C ARG A 1031 -11.47 24.46 32.08
#